data_AF-A0AAU5N4S2-F1
#
_entry.id   AF-A0AAU5N4S2-F1
#
_cell.length_a   1.000
_cell.length_b   1.000
_cell.length_c   1.000
_cell.angle_alpha   90.00
_cell.angle_beta   90.00
_cell.angle_gamma   90.00
#
_symmetry.space_group_name_H-M   'P 1'
#
loop_
_entity.id
_entity.type
_entity.pdbx_description
1 polymer ?
#
loop_
_entity_poly.entity_id
_entity_poly.type
_entity_poly.pdbx_seq_one_letter_code
_entity_poly.pdbx_strand_id
1 'polypeptide(L)'
;MALSASLAAAGALVALGSGTAGAATPGALTNTGTGKCLDVTDGSTADGTPAQMWTCYPGSQNQSWTLNSDGSLTAKGKCLDLAANGTANGTAVHLWTCYGSVASQKWRLTSAGDLVNTAANRCLDIKDNSSADGARLQIWDCAGTGNQKWSFSGAVDPTDPTNPPTGNNPDLGPNTVIFDPSMPASSIQSKLNSIFNQQQSNQFGSQRYAVLFKPGTYSADVNVGFYTQVAGLGLSPDAVNINGAVHAEADWFQGNATQNFWRDAENLSVTPNGGSDRWAVSQAAPYRRMHVRGNLKLDDGGWSSGGFISDSKIDGQIQSGSQQQFLTKNTQMGSWSGSNWNMVFVGDQGAPAQSFPTYTTVASAPVNREKPFLYVDDAGAWKVFVPAVQTNASATTWSGKTQAGSSLPLDDFYIAKPGASAADMNAALAAGKNLLITPGVYHLNQTLDVTRPDTVVLGMGLATLIPDNGITALTTADVDGIKIAGVLVDAGTTNSQTLMRIGPDGSSANHAANPVTLNDVFFRIGGATVGKATQSLVVNTSNTIIDHTWIWRADHGNGGTVGWNTNTADTGLVVNGQNVTAYGLFVEHYQKTQVIWNGNGGRTYFFQNELPYDPPNQSAWKNGNTNGYPAYKVGASVTGHEAWGLGSYAYFNVNPSVVEDHSFEVPQTSGVKFHDMVTVVLGGAGTISHIINSTGAAVTPSSNVAYLTTYP
;
A
#
# COMPACT_ATOMS: atom_id res chain seq x y z
N MET A 1 1.73 9.52 78.86
CA MET A 1 1.16 10.08 77.62
C MET A 1 2.24 10.10 76.56
N ALA A 2 1.97 9.43 75.44
CA ALA A 2 2.41 9.70 74.05
C ALA A 2 3.32 10.93 73.79
N LEU A 3 4.24 10.98 72.82
CA LEU A 3 4.63 10.10 71.71
C LEU A 3 5.99 10.62 71.19
N SER A 4 6.86 9.73 70.72
CA SER A 4 8.10 10.00 69.99
C SER A 4 7.85 10.28 68.50
N ALA A 5 8.60 11.20 67.89
CA ALA A 5 8.69 11.34 66.43
C ALA A 5 10.16 11.45 66.00
N SER A 6 10.63 10.42 65.28
CA SER A 6 11.93 10.29 64.64
C SER A 6 11.79 10.57 63.14
N LEU A 7 12.67 11.43 62.60
CA LEU A 7 12.83 11.69 61.16
C LEU A 7 13.51 10.48 60.49
N ALA A 8 12.94 9.96 59.40
CA ALA A 8 13.60 9.04 58.48
C ALA A 8 13.57 9.63 57.06
N ALA A 9 14.75 9.75 56.45
CA ALA A 9 14.92 10.13 55.06
C ALA A 9 14.69 8.91 54.15
N ALA A 10 13.78 9.01 53.19
CA ALA A 10 13.56 7.99 52.18
C ALA A 10 14.33 8.36 50.89
N GLY A 11 15.32 7.55 50.54
CA GLY A 11 15.93 7.53 49.22
C GLY A 11 15.03 6.76 48.24
N ALA A 12 14.69 7.37 47.11
CA ALA A 12 13.95 6.70 46.04
C ALA A 12 14.92 5.80 45.24
N LEU A 13 14.74 4.48 45.32
CA LEU A 13 15.32 3.55 44.37
C LEU A 13 14.53 3.63 43.04
N VAL A 14 15.23 3.97 41.96
CA VAL A 14 14.76 3.76 40.60
C VAL A 14 14.86 2.26 40.30
N ALA A 15 13.72 1.57 40.24
CA ALA A 15 13.67 0.21 39.71
C ALA A 15 13.75 0.28 38.18
N LEU A 16 14.89 -0.11 37.63
CA LEU A 16 15.01 -0.45 36.22
C LEU A 16 14.12 -1.68 35.97
N GLY A 17 13.02 -1.50 35.24
CA GLY A 17 12.19 -2.60 34.79
C GLY A 17 12.95 -3.44 33.77
N SER A 18 13.34 -4.65 34.16
CA SER A 18 13.85 -5.66 33.25
C SER A 18 12.73 -6.07 32.29
N GLY A 19 12.80 -5.67 31.02
CA GLY A 19 11.94 -6.20 29.98
C GLY A 19 12.12 -7.72 29.89
N THR A 20 11.07 -8.48 30.11
CA THR A 20 11.09 -9.93 29.90
C THR A 20 11.13 -10.22 28.40
N ALA A 21 12.21 -10.83 27.92
CA ALA A 21 12.29 -11.39 26.57
C ALA A 21 11.08 -12.31 26.31
N GLY A 22 10.42 -12.13 25.16
CA GLY A 22 9.30 -12.99 24.76
C GLY A 22 9.81 -14.40 24.49
N ALA A 23 9.26 -15.39 25.17
CA ALA A 23 9.61 -16.80 24.98
C ALA A 23 9.20 -17.28 23.57
N ALA A 24 10.03 -18.13 22.95
CA ALA A 24 9.70 -18.79 21.69
C ALA A 24 8.33 -19.49 21.78
N THR A 25 7.48 -19.30 20.77
CA THR A 25 6.12 -19.88 20.79
C THR A 25 6.12 -21.16 19.96
N PRO A 26 5.62 -22.29 20.51
CA PRO A 26 5.53 -23.53 19.75
C PRO A 26 4.64 -23.39 18.50
N GLY A 27 5.00 -24.08 17.42
CA GLY A 27 4.23 -24.12 16.18
C GLY A 27 4.53 -25.37 15.36
N ALA A 28 3.82 -25.52 14.23
CA ALA A 28 4.03 -26.63 13.31
C ALA A 28 5.15 -26.32 12.30
N LEU A 29 5.98 -27.33 12.02
CA LEU A 29 6.91 -27.37 10.89
C LEU A 29 6.27 -28.16 9.75
N THR A 30 5.83 -27.47 8.70
CA THR A 30 5.16 -28.07 7.55
C THR A 30 6.12 -28.14 6.36
N ASN A 31 6.29 -29.32 5.78
CA ASN A 31 7.04 -29.46 4.54
C ASN A 31 6.22 -28.89 3.38
N THR A 32 6.76 -27.94 2.64
CA THR A 32 6.02 -27.20 1.59
C THR A 32 5.79 -28.03 0.32
N GLY A 33 6.59 -29.09 0.09
CA GLY A 33 6.41 -29.98 -1.05
C GLY A 33 5.27 -31.00 -0.86
N THR A 34 5.07 -31.48 0.38
CA THR A 34 4.08 -32.52 0.71
C THR A 34 2.85 -31.99 1.46
N GLY A 35 2.92 -30.80 2.05
CA GLY A 35 1.88 -30.24 2.91
C GLY A 35 1.75 -30.92 4.28
N LYS A 36 2.66 -31.84 4.62
CA LYS A 36 2.64 -32.63 5.86
C LYS A 36 3.55 -32.04 6.92
N CYS A 37 3.30 -32.41 8.17
CA CYS A 37 3.98 -31.86 9.33
C CYS A 37 5.10 -32.78 9.83
N LEU A 38 6.16 -32.17 10.35
CA LEU A 38 7.15 -32.84 11.18
C LEU A 38 6.47 -33.34 12.45
N ASP A 39 6.57 -34.64 12.71
CA ASP A 39 5.83 -35.34 13.75
C ASP A 39 6.76 -36.23 14.58
N VAL A 40 6.48 -36.30 15.89
CA VAL A 40 7.11 -37.24 16.81
C VAL A 40 6.36 -38.56 16.78
N THR A 41 7.01 -39.64 16.30
CA THR A 41 6.37 -40.97 16.16
C THR A 41 5.69 -41.40 17.46
N ASP A 42 4.39 -41.71 17.35
CA ASP A 42 3.50 -42.14 18.45
C ASP A 42 3.42 -41.17 19.64
N GLY A 43 3.91 -39.93 19.49
CA GLY A 43 4.02 -38.95 20.57
C GLY A 43 4.98 -39.37 21.70
N SER A 44 5.85 -40.35 21.45
CA SER A 44 6.78 -40.91 22.43
C SER A 44 7.83 -39.89 22.88
N THR A 45 8.18 -39.93 24.17
CA THR A 45 9.23 -39.10 24.79
C THR A 45 10.54 -39.86 25.02
N ALA A 46 10.66 -41.09 24.52
CA ALA A 46 11.86 -41.90 24.67
C ALA A 46 13.00 -41.40 23.76
N ASP A 47 14.23 -41.45 24.25
CA ASP A 47 15.42 -41.18 23.41
C ASP A 47 15.51 -42.22 22.28
N GLY A 48 15.80 -41.74 21.08
CA GLY A 48 15.79 -42.55 19.86
C GLY A 48 14.42 -42.64 19.18
N THR A 49 13.39 -41.97 19.72
CA THR A 49 12.08 -41.87 19.04
C THR A 49 12.27 -41.18 17.69
N PRO A 50 11.97 -41.83 16.57
CA PRO A 50 12.21 -41.22 15.26
C PRO A 50 11.32 -40.00 14.99
N ALA A 51 11.84 -39.06 14.20
CA ALA A 51 11.01 -38.03 13.58
C ALA A 51 10.44 -38.56 12.26
N GLN A 52 9.21 -38.17 11.94
CA GLN A 52 8.50 -38.63 10.74
C GLN A 52 7.68 -37.51 10.09
N MET A 53 7.23 -37.77 8.87
CA MET A 53 6.15 -36.99 8.25
C MET A 53 4.80 -37.56 8.65
N TRP A 54 3.86 -36.68 8.99
CA TRP A 54 2.49 -37.06 9.25
C TRP A 54 1.53 -35.97 8.77
N THR A 55 0.31 -36.37 8.42
CA THR A 55 -0.81 -35.46 8.16
C THR A 55 -0.91 -34.42 9.28
N CYS A 56 -0.98 -33.13 8.91
CA CYS A 56 -1.03 -32.04 9.87
C CYS A 56 -2.36 -32.05 10.64
N TYR A 57 -2.28 -32.05 11.97
CA TYR A 57 -3.44 -31.95 12.87
C TYR A 57 -3.30 -30.71 13.75
N PRO A 58 -4.13 -29.67 13.53
CA PRO A 58 -4.12 -28.47 14.37
C PRO A 58 -4.23 -28.80 15.87
N GLY A 59 -3.35 -28.22 16.69
CA GLY A 59 -3.30 -28.48 18.13
C GLY A 59 -2.67 -29.81 18.55
N SER A 60 -2.18 -30.63 17.60
CA SER A 60 -1.47 -31.86 17.92
C SER A 60 -0.14 -31.56 18.61
N GLN A 61 0.01 -32.05 19.84
CA GLN A 61 1.26 -31.89 20.59
C GLN A 61 2.42 -32.65 19.95
N ASN A 62 2.17 -33.66 19.12
CA ASN A 62 3.22 -34.43 18.44
C ASN A 62 3.85 -33.64 17.28
N GLN A 63 3.19 -32.57 16.85
CA GLN A 63 3.59 -31.70 15.75
C GLN A 63 3.89 -30.27 16.24
N SER A 64 3.96 -30.09 17.56
CA SER A 64 4.22 -28.82 18.21
C SER A 64 5.72 -28.71 18.51
N TRP A 65 6.41 -27.93 17.70
CA TRP A 65 7.85 -27.70 17.77
C TRP A 65 8.17 -26.28 18.21
N THR A 66 9.24 -26.12 18.97
CA THR A 66 9.78 -24.82 19.37
C THR A 66 11.20 -24.71 18.86
N LEU A 67 11.47 -23.72 18.00
CA LEU A 67 12.83 -23.38 17.57
C LEU A 67 13.40 -22.36 18.55
N ASN A 68 14.36 -22.78 19.37
CA ASN A 68 14.96 -21.96 20.42
C ASN A 68 16.13 -21.14 19.88
N SER A 69 16.46 -20.03 20.56
CA SER A 69 17.59 -19.14 20.20
C SER A 69 18.95 -19.81 20.20
N ASP A 70 19.12 -20.86 21.00
CA ASP A 70 20.35 -21.64 21.02
C ASP A 70 20.50 -22.57 19.81
N GLY A 71 19.55 -22.51 18.85
CA GLY A 71 19.45 -23.34 17.66
C GLY A 71 18.79 -24.69 17.89
N SER A 72 18.43 -25.05 19.13
CA SER A 72 17.75 -26.33 19.36
C SER A 72 16.31 -26.30 18.85
N LEU A 73 15.89 -27.36 18.16
CA LEU A 73 14.50 -27.55 17.76
C LEU A 73 13.88 -28.59 18.67
N THR A 74 12.96 -28.17 19.54
CA THR A 74 12.43 -29.01 20.62
C THR A 74 10.97 -29.39 20.44
N ALA A 75 10.64 -30.62 20.78
CA ALA A 75 9.27 -31.10 20.97
C ALA A 75 9.25 -32.08 22.15
N LYS A 76 8.15 -32.11 22.90
CA LYS A 76 7.96 -33.07 24.01
C LYS A 76 9.12 -33.11 25.03
N GLY A 77 9.78 -31.97 25.25
CA GLY A 77 10.93 -31.84 26.17
C GLY A 77 12.24 -32.45 25.66
N LYS A 78 12.32 -32.77 24.37
CA LYS A 78 13.49 -33.37 23.69
C LYS A 78 13.88 -32.55 22.47
N CYS A 79 15.10 -32.76 21.99
CA CYS A 79 15.68 -32.05 20.85
C CYS A 79 15.64 -32.92 19.60
N LEU A 80 15.39 -32.31 18.44
CA LEU A 80 15.62 -32.93 17.14
C LEU A 80 17.14 -33.12 16.96
N ASP A 81 17.58 -34.36 16.79
CA ASP A 81 18.99 -34.74 16.85
C ASP A 81 19.37 -35.67 15.67
N LEU A 82 20.66 -35.65 15.30
CA LEU A 82 21.22 -36.60 14.34
C LEU A 82 21.70 -37.85 15.06
N ALA A 83 21.22 -39.02 14.62
CA ALA A 83 21.59 -40.29 15.23
C ALA A 83 23.12 -40.47 15.28
N ALA A 84 23.64 -40.79 16.48
CA ALA A 84 25.06 -40.98 16.76
C ALA A 84 25.97 -39.79 16.36
N ASN A 85 25.44 -38.56 16.33
CA ASN A 85 26.13 -37.36 15.83
C ASN A 85 26.64 -37.50 14.38
N GLY A 86 26.03 -38.39 13.59
CA GLY A 86 26.44 -38.60 12.20
C GLY A 86 26.21 -37.35 11.36
N THR A 87 27.13 -37.04 10.44
CA THR A 87 27.04 -35.86 9.57
C THR A 87 26.92 -36.21 8.09
N ALA A 88 26.96 -37.50 7.73
CA ALA A 88 26.87 -37.96 6.35
C ALA A 88 25.42 -37.91 5.83
N ASN A 89 25.26 -37.78 4.51
CA ASN A 89 23.97 -37.97 3.83
C ASN A 89 23.33 -39.30 4.26
N GLY A 90 22.03 -39.27 4.55
CA GLY A 90 21.29 -40.44 5.01
C GLY A 90 21.37 -40.70 6.52
N THR A 91 22.06 -39.85 7.30
CA THR A 91 21.99 -39.93 8.76
C THR A 91 20.56 -39.69 9.22
N ALA A 92 20.02 -40.60 10.03
CA ALA A 92 18.65 -40.53 10.52
C ALA A 92 18.46 -39.42 11.56
N VAL A 93 17.24 -38.88 11.61
CA VAL A 93 16.85 -37.83 12.55
C VAL A 93 15.84 -38.37 13.57
N HIS A 94 16.09 -38.11 14.85
CA HIS A 94 15.30 -38.61 15.98
C HIS A 94 15.16 -37.57 17.09
N LEU A 95 14.35 -37.87 18.11
CA LEU A 95 14.35 -37.15 19.37
C LEU A 95 15.41 -37.71 20.31
N TRP A 96 16.10 -36.80 20.97
CA TRP A 96 17.07 -37.13 22.00
C TRP A 96 17.05 -36.12 23.15
N THR A 97 17.54 -36.53 24.31
CA THR A 97 17.77 -35.63 25.44
C THR A 97 18.59 -34.41 24.98
N CYS A 98 18.12 -33.21 25.32
CA CYS A 98 18.76 -31.96 24.92
C CYS A 98 20.07 -31.72 25.68
N TYR A 99 21.14 -31.43 24.93
CA TYR A 99 22.45 -31.05 25.45
C TYR A 99 22.87 -29.74 24.78
N GLY A 100 22.95 -28.65 25.56
CA GLY A 100 23.17 -27.30 25.04
C GLY A 100 24.42 -27.12 24.17
N SER A 101 25.47 -27.93 24.38
CA SER A 101 26.74 -27.89 23.64
C SER A 101 26.82 -28.83 22.43
N VAL A 102 25.79 -29.62 22.15
CA VAL A 102 25.82 -30.66 21.11
C VAL A 102 25.35 -30.08 19.78
N ALA A 103 26.27 -29.96 18.82
CA ALA A 103 26.00 -29.34 17.52
C ALA A 103 25.02 -30.14 16.63
N SER A 104 24.93 -31.47 16.78
CA SER A 104 23.95 -32.29 16.05
C SER A 104 22.50 -31.96 16.41
N GLN A 105 22.27 -31.28 17.53
CA GLN A 105 20.95 -30.85 17.99
C GLN A 105 20.59 -29.43 17.54
N LYS A 106 21.47 -28.77 16.77
CA LYS A 106 21.34 -27.36 16.40
C LYS A 106 20.94 -27.21 14.95
N TRP A 107 19.83 -26.53 14.73
CA TRP A 107 19.16 -26.33 13.45
C TRP A 107 18.95 -24.85 13.18
N ARG A 108 18.92 -24.51 11.90
CA ARG A 108 18.63 -23.16 11.42
C ARG A 108 17.64 -23.24 10.27
N LEU A 109 16.48 -22.61 10.42
CA LEU A 109 15.53 -22.45 9.34
C LEU A 109 15.90 -21.22 8.53
N THR A 110 16.22 -21.39 7.26
CA THR A 110 16.52 -20.27 6.36
C THR A 110 15.24 -19.65 5.81
N SER A 111 15.33 -18.41 5.32
CA SER A 111 14.23 -17.76 4.60
C SER A 111 13.83 -18.48 3.30
N ALA A 112 14.71 -19.34 2.76
CA ALA A 112 14.44 -20.18 1.60
C ALA A 112 13.71 -21.48 1.97
N GLY A 113 13.33 -21.66 3.24
CA GLY A 113 12.65 -22.85 3.77
C GLY A 113 13.58 -24.03 4.08
N ASP A 114 14.89 -23.87 3.97
CA ASP A 114 15.82 -24.97 4.31
C ASP A 114 15.98 -25.06 5.84
N LEU A 115 15.65 -26.21 6.43
CA LEU A 115 15.95 -26.48 7.84
C LEU A 115 17.30 -27.19 7.94
N VAL A 116 18.36 -26.42 8.19
CA VAL A 116 19.76 -26.86 8.09
C VAL A 116 20.29 -27.28 9.45
N ASN A 117 20.83 -28.50 9.55
CA ASN A 117 21.61 -28.91 10.71
C ASN A 117 22.99 -28.25 10.68
N THR A 118 23.38 -27.58 11.75
CA THR A 118 24.61 -26.78 11.78
C THR A 118 25.89 -27.61 11.90
N ALA A 119 25.84 -28.83 12.45
CA ALA A 119 27.00 -29.71 12.52
C ALA A 119 27.33 -30.35 11.16
N ALA A 120 26.29 -30.71 10.41
CA ALA A 120 26.44 -31.38 9.12
C ALA A 120 26.48 -30.41 7.92
N ASN A 121 26.00 -29.17 8.10
CA ASN A 121 25.69 -28.23 7.03
C ASN A 121 24.82 -28.86 5.92
N ARG A 122 23.80 -29.60 6.35
CA ARG A 122 22.88 -30.40 5.52
C ARG A 122 21.44 -30.15 5.93
N CYS A 123 20.53 -30.32 4.99
CA CYS A 123 19.12 -30.01 5.16
C CYS A 123 18.36 -31.21 5.74
N LEU A 124 17.34 -30.94 6.55
CA LEU A 124 16.33 -31.93 6.92
C LEU A 124 15.58 -32.35 5.66
N ASP A 125 15.61 -33.64 5.38
CA ASP A 125 15.23 -34.24 4.11
C ASP A 125 14.23 -35.38 4.35
N ILE A 126 13.14 -35.38 3.58
CA ILE A 126 12.23 -36.52 3.54
C ILE A 126 12.84 -37.61 2.67
N LYS A 127 13.15 -38.75 3.30
CA LYS A 127 13.80 -39.87 2.65
C LYS A 127 12.97 -40.34 1.44
N ASP A 128 13.67 -40.49 0.31
CA ASP A 128 13.12 -40.93 -0.97
C ASP A 128 11.97 -40.04 -1.51
N ASN A 129 11.86 -38.79 -1.02
CA ASN A 129 10.77 -37.85 -1.36
C ASN A 129 9.36 -38.46 -1.15
N SER A 130 9.22 -39.33 -0.16
CA SER A 130 7.95 -40.00 0.13
C SER A 130 6.93 -39.05 0.76
N SER A 131 5.71 -39.01 0.22
CA SER A 131 4.59 -38.25 0.78
C SER A 131 3.70 -39.06 1.73
N ALA A 132 4.07 -40.31 2.04
CA ALA A 132 3.30 -41.18 2.93
C ALA A 132 3.37 -40.72 4.40
N ASP A 133 2.30 -40.99 5.16
CA ASP A 133 2.37 -40.88 6.62
C ASP A 133 3.36 -41.93 7.16
N GLY A 134 4.19 -41.51 8.10
CA GLY A 134 5.31 -42.31 8.63
C GLY A 134 6.58 -42.23 7.80
N ALA A 135 6.64 -41.42 6.72
CA ALA A 135 7.87 -41.23 5.96
C ALA A 135 9.00 -40.72 6.87
N ARG A 136 10.17 -41.36 6.77
CA ARG A 136 11.32 -41.08 7.64
C ARG A 136 12.10 -39.86 7.19
N LEU A 137 12.70 -39.21 8.17
CA LEU A 137 13.56 -38.05 7.96
C LEU A 137 15.04 -38.42 8.12
N GLN A 138 15.83 -37.78 7.28
CA GLN A 138 17.29 -37.88 7.26
C GLN A 138 17.88 -36.48 7.06
N ILE A 139 19.20 -36.37 7.13
CA ILE A 139 19.89 -35.22 6.54
C ILE A 139 20.44 -35.56 5.16
N TRP A 140 20.40 -34.58 4.26
CA TRP A 140 20.99 -34.68 2.94
C TRP A 140 21.58 -33.33 2.51
N ASP A 141 22.49 -33.34 1.54
CA ASP A 141 23.00 -32.11 0.94
C ASP A 141 21.82 -31.25 0.46
N CYS A 142 21.89 -29.95 0.77
CA CYS A 142 20.83 -29.00 0.45
C CYS A 142 20.74 -28.82 -1.07
N ALA A 143 19.76 -29.47 -1.69
CA ALA A 143 19.53 -29.46 -3.14
C ALA A 143 18.44 -28.48 -3.57
N GLY A 144 17.75 -27.85 -2.60
CA GLY A 144 16.67 -26.90 -2.87
C GLY A 144 15.36 -27.55 -3.34
N THR A 145 15.27 -28.89 -3.26
CA THR A 145 14.10 -29.68 -3.69
C THR A 145 12.98 -29.64 -2.64
N GLY A 146 11.73 -29.83 -3.06
CA GLY A 146 10.55 -29.68 -2.19
C GLY A 146 10.54 -30.57 -0.93
N ASN A 147 11.21 -31.73 -0.96
CA ASN A 147 11.37 -32.61 0.20
C ASN A 147 12.32 -32.06 1.29
N GLN A 148 12.95 -30.91 1.06
CA GLN A 148 13.85 -30.23 1.99
C GLN A 148 13.34 -28.84 2.41
N LYS A 149 12.14 -28.46 1.96
CA LYS A 149 11.55 -27.14 2.17
C LYS A 149 10.49 -27.17 3.25
N TRP A 150 10.64 -26.29 4.24
CA TRP A 150 9.88 -26.27 5.47
C TRP A 150 9.37 -24.86 5.76
N SER A 151 8.15 -24.77 6.27
CA SER A 151 7.54 -23.55 6.80
C SER A 151 7.27 -23.75 8.29
N PHE A 152 7.59 -22.75 9.11
CA PHE A 152 7.34 -22.77 10.55
C PHE A 152 6.27 -21.75 10.92
N SER A 153 5.27 -22.20 11.68
CA SER A 153 4.13 -21.36 12.11
C SER A 153 4.28 -20.80 13.53
N GLY A 154 5.35 -21.16 14.26
CA GLY A 154 5.65 -20.61 15.58
C GLY A 154 6.48 -19.33 15.51
N ALA A 155 6.49 -18.56 16.60
CA ALA A 155 7.36 -17.39 16.72
C ALA A 155 8.79 -17.83 17.09
N VAL A 156 9.77 -17.44 16.27
CA VAL A 156 11.20 -17.63 16.54
C VAL A 156 11.63 -16.66 17.64
N ASP A 157 12.50 -17.09 18.55
CA ASP A 157 13.11 -16.22 19.55
C ASP A 157 13.84 -15.03 18.86
N PRO A 158 13.53 -13.77 19.19
CA PRO A 158 14.11 -12.58 18.56
C PRO A 158 15.63 -12.39 18.79
N THR A 159 16.31 -13.32 19.47
CA THR A 159 17.75 -13.30 19.69
C THR A 159 18.58 -14.14 18.69
N ASP A 160 17.96 -14.67 17.62
CA ASP A 160 18.64 -15.41 16.54
C ASP A 160 19.64 -14.54 15.74
N PRO A 161 20.96 -14.84 15.77
CA PRO A 161 21.99 -14.08 15.05
C PRO A 161 22.00 -14.30 13.53
N THR A 162 21.16 -15.18 12.98
CA THR A 162 21.00 -15.39 11.52
C THR A 162 19.82 -14.66 10.91
N ASN A 163 19.05 -13.97 11.76
CA ASN A 163 18.30 -12.77 11.43
C ASN A 163 18.80 -11.64 12.34
N PRO A 164 20.02 -11.09 12.09
CA PRO A 164 20.59 -10.15 13.04
C PRO A 164 19.65 -8.95 13.17
N PRO A 165 19.16 -8.60 14.38
CA PRO A 165 18.65 -7.27 14.60
C PRO A 165 19.86 -6.34 14.43
N THR A 166 20.02 -5.74 13.26
CA THR A 166 20.95 -4.62 13.11
C THR A 166 20.32 -3.40 13.80
N GLY A 167 20.52 -3.35 15.13
CA GLY A 167 20.14 -2.24 16.00
C GLY A 167 18.69 -2.28 16.48
N ASN A 168 18.31 -1.22 17.19
CA ASN A 168 17.02 -0.94 17.83
C ASN A 168 15.81 -0.88 16.84
N ASN A 169 15.67 -1.83 15.92
CA ASN A 169 14.56 -1.85 14.97
C ASN A 169 13.29 -2.36 15.67
N PRO A 170 12.14 -1.69 15.48
CA PRO A 170 10.86 -2.21 15.90
C PRO A 170 10.51 -3.44 15.07
N ASP A 171 9.78 -4.37 15.66
CA ASP A 171 9.17 -5.46 14.91
C ASP A 171 7.98 -4.91 14.10
N LEU A 172 8.20 -4.72 12.80
CA LEU A 172 7.21 -4.28 11.81
C LEU A 172 6.59 -5.45 11.04
N GLY A 173 6.73 -6.68 11.54
CA GLY A 173 6.20 -7.88 10.93
C GLY A 173 7.05 -8.42 9.76
N PRO A 174 6.75 -9.66 9.32
CA PRO A 174 7.60 -10.42 8.40
C PRO A 174 7.64 -9.87 6.96
N ASN A 175 6.68 -9.02 6.61
CA ASN A 175 6.54 -8.45 5.28
C ASN A 175 7.24 -7.09 5.13
N THR A 176 7.91 -6.63 6.19
CA THR A 176 8.70 -5.41 6.20
C THR A 176 10.18 -5.77 6.15
N VAL A 177 10.87 -5.33 5.10
CA VAL A 177 12.30 -5.55 4.90
C VAL A 177 13.02 -4.25 5.18
N ILE A 178 13.99 -4.27 6.10
CA ILE A 178 14.76 -3.09 6.49
C ILE A 178 16.22 -3.32 6.10
N PHE A 179 16.75 -2.46 5.23
CA PHE A 179 18.16 -2.46 4.86
C PHE A 179 18.91 -1.36 5.60
N ASP A 180 20.11 -1.69 6.06
CA ASP A 180 21.07 -0.72 6.60
C ASP A 180 22.33 -0.65 5.74
N PRO A 181 23.08 0.46 5.74
CA PRO A 181 24.21 0.65 4.83
C PRO A 181 25.39 -0.30 5.06
N SER A 182 25.43 -1.00 6.21
CA SER A 182 26.45 -2.01 6.48
C SER A 182 26.14 -3.36 5.83
N MET A 183 24.91 -3.57 5.37
CA MET A 183 24.53 -4.80 4.67
C MET A 183 25.24 -4.90 3.30
N PRO A 184 25.73 -6.10 2.91
CA PRO A 184 26.34 -6.28 1.60
C PRO A 184 25.36 -5.97 0.46
N ALA A 185 25.82 -5.19 -0.52
CA ALA A 185 25.02 -4.83 -1.70
C ALA A 185 24.43 -6.05 -2.44
N SER A 186 25.18 -7.16 -2.52
CA SER A 186 24.70 -8.41 -3.12
C SER A 186 23.53 -9.04 -2.35
N SER A 187 23.53 -8.95 -1.02
CA SER A 187 22.45 -9.43 -0.17
C SER A 187 21.19 -8.57 -0.32
N ILE A 188 21.37 -7.23 -0.35
CA ILE A 188 20.29 -6.27 -0.62
C ILE A 188 19.67 -6.59 -1.98
N GLN A 189 20.49 -6.63 -3.03
CA GLN A 189 20.03 -6.90 -4.40
C GLN A 189 19.32 -8.24 -4.53
N SER A 190 19.84 -9.30 -3.90
CA SER A 190 19.21 -10.62 -3.94
C SER A 190 17.81 -10.60 -3.31
N LYS A 191 17.63 -9.86 -2.21
CA LYS A 191 16.33 -9.72 -1.57
C LYS A 191 15.36 -8.87 -2.38
N LEU A 192 15.83 -7.77 -2.97
CA LEU A 192 15.06 -6.94 -3.90
C LEU A 192 14.55 -7.77 -5.09
N ASN A 193 15.44 -8.52 -5.75
CA ASN A 193 15.10 -9.40 -6.87
C ASN A 193 14.07 -10.46 -6.46
N SER A 194 14.21 -11.04 -5.26
CA SER A 194 13.24 -12.03 -4.77
C SER A 194 11.84 -11.45 -4.60
N ILE A 195 11.73 -10.22 -4.08
CA ILE A 195 10.42 -9.55 -3.92
C ILE A 195 9.86 -9.20 -5.30
N PHE A 196 10.67 -8.61 -6.17
CA PHE A 196 10.24 -8.23 -7.51
C PHE A 196 9.76 -9.44 -8.32
N ASN A 197 10.52 -10.54 -8.36
CA ASN A 197 10.14 -11.76 -9.08
C ASN A 197 8.81 -12.34 -8.59
N GLN A 198 8.49 -12.17 -7.31
CA GLN A 198 7.21 -12.59 -6.75
C GLN A 198 6.08 -11.63 -7.11
N GLN A 199 6.37 -10.33 -7.17
CA GLN A 199 5.37 -9.27 -7.27
C GLN A 199 5.16 -8.71 -8.67
N GLN A 200 6.07 -8.96 -9.62
CA GLN A 200 6.07 -8.34 -10.95
C GLN A 200 4.75 -8.55 -11.70
N SER A 201 4.16 -9.75 -11.63
CA SER A 201 2.88 -10.11 -12.27
C SER A 201 1.78 -10.46 -11.27
N ASN A 202 1.99 -10.19 -9.98
CA ASN A 202 1.07 -10.57 -8.90
C ASN A 202 -0.04 -9.54 -8.69
N GLN A 203 -0.77 -9.23 -9.77
CA GLN A 203 -1.74 -8.14 -9.79
C GLN A 203 -2.84 -8.31 -8.73
N PHE A 204 -3.35 -9.53 -8.50
CA PHE A 204 -4.47 -9.76 -7.57
C PHE A 204 -4.11 -10.68 -6.38
N GLY A 205 -2.82 -10.90 -6.11
CA GLY A 205 -2.39 -11.67 -4.95
C GLY A 205 -2.53 -10.93 -3.63
N SER A 206 -2.38 -11.67 -2.54
CA SER A 206 -2.48 -11.17 -1.17
C SER A 206 -1.14 -10.70 -0.60
N GLN A 207 -0.02 -11.00 -1.26
CA GLN A 207 1.30 -10.60 -0.78
C GLN A 207 1.47 -9.09 -0.85
N ARG A 208 2.10 -8.54 0.20
CA ARG A 208 2.35 -7.12 0.42
C ARG A 208 3.77 -6.96 0.94
N TYR A 209 4.50 -5.93 0.52
CA TYR A 209 5.85 -5.67 0.99
C TYR A 209 6.09 -4.19 1.25
N ALA A 210 6.79 -3.89 2.34
CA ALA A 210 7.45 -2.61 2.55
C ALA A 210 8.95 -2.84 2.57
N VAL A 211 9.67 -2.15 1.71
CA VAL A 211 11.13 -2.18 1.58
C VAL A 211 11.67 -0.84 2.05
N LEU A 212 12.33 -0.84 3.21
CA LEU A 212 12.74 0.35 3.92
C LEU A 212 14.27 0.45 3.97
N PHE A 213 14.81 1.61 3.63
CA PHE A 213 16.25 1.87 3.65
C PHE A 213 16.57 2.86 4.78
N LYS A 214 17.41 2.47 5.72
CA LYS A 214 17.94 3.39 6.74
C LYS A 214 18.77 4.52 6.09
N PRO A 215 18.96 5.66 6.79
CA PRO A 215 19.87 6.71 6.32
C PRO A 215 21.26 6.15 5.94
N GLY A 216 21.73 6.54 4.76
CA GLY A 216 23.01 6.12 4.19
C GLY A 216 22.99 6.02 2.67
N THR A 217 24.01 5.36 2.11
CA THR A 217 24.16 5.20 0.66
C THR A 217 24.26 3.73 0.30
N TYR A 218 23.57 3.35 -0.78
CA TYR A 218 23.43 1.98 -1.23
C TYR A 218 23.75 1.89 -2.72
N SER A 219 24.29 0.75 -3.15
CA SER A 219 24.37 0.39 -4.57
C SER A 219 23.33 -0.69 -4.86
N ALA A 220 22.23 -0.33 -5.51
CA ALA A 220 21.10 -1.23 -5.73
C ALA A 220 20.26 -0.84 -6.95
N ASP A 221 19.70 -1.83 -7.62
CA ASP A 221 18.65 -1.71 -8.62
C ASP A 221 17.33 -2.18 -8.01
N VAL A 222 16.43 -1.24 -7.74
CA VAL A 222 15.17 -1.49 -7.03
C VAL A 222 14.02 -1.45 -8.04
N ASN A 223 13.73 -2.59 -8.68
CA ASN A 223 12.55 -2.72 -9.53
C ASN A 223 11.29 -3.00 -8.68
N VAL A 224 10.25 -2.19 -8.83
CA VAL A 224 9.08 -2.17 -7.95
C VAL A 224 7.89 -2.83 -8.63
N GLY A 225 7.52 -4.02 -8.14
CA GLY A 225 6.35 -4.78 -8.59
C GLY A 225 5.05 -4.38 -7.87
N PHE A 226 3.98 -5.15 -8.08
CA PHE A 226 2.70 -4.93 -7.39
C PHE A 226 2.84 -4.99 -5.87
N TYR A 227 2.01 -4.22 -5.18
CA TYR A 227 1.91 -4.13 -3.73
C TYR A 227 3.23 -4.03 -2.97
N THR A 228 4.16 -3.27 -3.55
CA THR A 228 5.48 -3.03 -2.98
C THR A 228 5.64 -1.54 -2.75
N GLN A 229 5.88 -1.16 -1.50
CA GLN A 229 6.34 0.17 -1.15
C GLN A 229 7.86 0.14 -0.99
N VAL A 230 8.55 1.12 -1.55
CA VAL A 230 9.97 1.37 -1.34
C VAL A 230 10.11 2.74 -0.67
N ALA A 231 10.74 2.81 0.50
CA ALA A 231 10.89 4.08 1.19
C ALA A 231 12.25 4.26 1.87
N GLY A 232 12.73 5.51 1.91
CA GLY A 232 13.84 5.92 2.76
C GLY A 232 13.36 6.32 4.16
N LEU A 233 14.14 5.94 5.19
CA LEU A 233 13.87 6.23 6.60
C LEU A 233 14.62 7.46 7.11
N GLY A 234 15.02 8.37 6.23
CA GLY A 234 15.56 9.67 6.62
C GLY A 234 14.46 10.70 6.88
N LEU A 235 14.77 11.80 7.56
CA LEU A 235 13.84 12.94 7.59
C LEU A 235 13.78 13.65 6.23
N SER A 236 14.91 13.69 5.51
CA SER A 236 15.03 14.23 4.16
C SER A 236 15.28 13.11 3.16
N PRO A 237 14.81 13.22 1.91
CA PRO A 237 15.12 12.26 0.85
C PRO A 237 16.62 12.05 0.64
N ASP A 238 17.42 13.11 0.79
CA ASP A 238 18.88 13.05 0.62
C ASP A 238 19.61 12.28 1.72
N ALA A 239 18.96 11.94 2.82
CA ALA A 239 19.56 11.11 3.86
C ALA A 239 19.66 9.63 3.44
N VAL A 240 18.93 9.21 2.40
CA VAL A 240 18.99 7.87 1.81
C VAL A 240 19.29 8.02 0.33
N ASN A 241 20.44 7.55 -0.14
CA ASN A 241 20.80 7.61 -1.55
C ASN A 241 21.01 6.22 -2.15
N ILE A 242 20.29 5.93 -3.23
CA ILE A 242 20.47 4.75 -4.05
C ILE A 242 21.32 5.13 -5.28
N ASN A 243 22.56 4.67 -5.32
CA ASN A 243 23.39 4.67 -6.54
C ASN A 243 22.95 3.48 -7.41
N GLY A 244 22.13 3.76 -8.42
CA GLY A 244 21.40 2.74 -9.16
C GLY A 244 20.02 3.27 -9.51
N ALA A 245 18.96 2.50 -9.34
CA ALA A 245 17.62 2.90 -9.77
C ALA A 245 16.54 2.52 -8.75
N VAL A 246 15.44 3.29 -8.70
CA VAL A 246 14.21 2.93 -8.00
C VAL A 246 13.07 3.11 -8.99
N HIS A 247 12.74 2.02 -9.67
CA HIS A 247 12.04 2.08 -10.93
C HIS A 247 10.87 1.11 -11.04
N ALA A 248 9.97 1.39 -11.96
CA ALA A 248 8.87 0.50 -12.33
C ALA A 248 8.85 0.34 -13.85
N GLU A 249 8.73 -0.91 -14.29
CA GLU A 249 8.80 -1.33 -15.69
C GLU A 249 7.52 -2.05 -16.13
N ALA A 250 7.26 -2.08 -17.44
CA ALA A 250 6.08 -2.74 -18.01
C ALA A 250 6.42 -4.01 -18.81
N ASP A 251 7.64 -4.53 -18.69
CA ASP A 251 8.11 -5.77 -19.34
C ASP A 251 7.16 -6.96 -19.16
N TRP A 252 6.58 -7.11 -17.96
CA TRP A 252 5.66 -8.21 -17.63
C TRP A 252 4.41 -8.23 -18.52
N PHE A 253 4.05 -7.07 -19.06
CA PHE A 253 2.93 -6.87 -19.95
C PHE A 253 3.36 -6.24 -21.28
N GLN A 254 4.54 -6.63 -21.78
CA GLN A 254 5.05 -6.29 -23.12
C GLN A 254 5.14 -4.77 -23.37
N GLY A 255 5.59 -4.02 -22.37
CA GLY A 255 5.73 -2.56 -22.43
C GLY A 255 4.41 -1.81 -22.17
N ASN A 256 3.28 -2.50 -22.02
CA ASN A 256 2.01 -1.88 -21.67
C ASN A 256 1.92 -1.63 -20.15
N ALA A 257 2.06 -0.39 -19.74
CA ALA A 257 2.00 0.04 -18.35
C ALA A 257 0.57 0.28 -17.84
N THR A 258 -0.49 0.09 -18.64
CA THR A 258 -1.89 0.36 -18.24
C THR A 258 -2.37 -0.45 -17.04
N GLN A 259 -1.59 -1.45 -16.58
CA GLN A 259 -1.89 -2.25 -15.39
C GLN A 259 -0.83 -2.12 -14.28
N ASN A 260 0.14 -1.21 -14.40
CA ASN A 260 1.17 -0.99 -13.39
C ASN A 260 0.65 -0.19 -12.19
N PHE A 261 -0.18 -0.85 -11.38
CA PHE A 261 -0.85 -0.26 -10.20
C PHE A 261 -0.15 -0.58 -8.87
N TRP A 262 -0.73 -0.05 -7.80
CA TRP A 262 -0.55 -0.44 -6.39
C TRP A 262 0.91 -0.58 -5.96
N ARG A 263 1.71 0.45 -6.15
CA ARG A 263 3.12 0.48 -5.75
C ARG A 263 3.51 1.86 -5.29
N ASP A 264 4.58 2.00 -4.51
CA ASP A 264 4.92 3.30 -3.91
C ASP A 264 6.45 3.47 -3.88
N ALA A 265 6.91 4.69 -4.18
CA ALA A 265 8.28 5.12 -3.96
C ALA A 265 8.28 6.43 -3.16
N GLU A 266 8.94 6.42 -1.99
CA GLU A 266 8.85 7.52 -1.04
C GLU A 266 10.19 7.90 -0.36
N ASN A 267 10.43 9.21 -0.22
CA ASN A 267 11.39 9.77 0.75
C ASN A 267 12.84 9.24 0.63
N LEU A 268 13.34 9.13 -0.60
CA LEU A 268 14.73 8.78 -0.87
C LEU A 268 15.27 9.52 -2.10
N SER A 269 16.59 9.53 -2.23
CA SER A 269 17.29 10.03 -3.41
C SER A 269 17.81 8.88 -4.27
N VAL A 270 17.81 9.08 -5.58
CA VAL A 270 18.34 8.15 -6.57
C VAL A 270 19.38 8.87 -7.41
N THR A 271 20.52 8.23 -7.61
CA THR A 271 21.56 8.63 -8.56
C THR A 271 21.63 7.58 -9.68
N PRO A 272 20.89 7.79 -10.79
CA PRO A 272 20.83 6.82 -11.89
C PRO A 272 22.17 6.63 -12.59
N ASN A 273 22.62 5.38 -12.73
CA ASN A 273 23.89 5.05 -13.40
C ASN A 273 23.94 5.57 -14.86
N GLY A 274 22.79 5.64 -15.54
CA GLY A 274 22.64 6.18 -16.89
C GLY A 274 22.11 7.61 -16.95
N GLY A 275 22.04 8.31 -15.82
CA GLY A 275 21.52 9.68 -15.72
C GLY A 275 20.00 9.82 -15.88
N SER A 276 19.26 8.72 -16.04
CA SER A 276 17.79 8.71 -16.06
C SER A 276 17.23 7.54 -15.26
N ASP A 277 16.21 7.80 -14.44
CA ASP A 277 15.38 6.79 -13.78
C ASP A 277 14.06 6.57 -14.56
N ARG A 278 13.30 5.54 -14.22
CA ARG A 278 12.00 5.25 -14.87
C ARG A 278 10.90 4.91 -13.87
N TRP A 279 9.74 5.52 -14.05
CA TRP A 279 8.53 5.23 -13.28
C TRP A 279 7.36 5.00 -14.24
N ALA A 280 7.40 3.89 -14.98
CA ALA A 280 6.39 3.53 -15.96
C ALA A 280 5.17 2.91 -15.25
N VAL A 281 4.23 3.77 -14.84
CA VAL A 281 3.10 3.38 -13.98
C VAL A 281 1.76 3.85 -14.53
N SER A 282 0.68 3.31 -13.95
CA SER A 282 -0.67 3.84 -14.10
C SER A 282 -1.20 4.38 -12.77
N GLN A 283 -2.48 4.17 -12.43
CA GLN A 283 -3.11 4.70 -11.21
C GLN A 283 -2.57 4.02 -9.93
N ALA A 284 -2.77 4.69 -8.77
CA ALA A 284 -2.35 4.23 -7.43
C ALA A 284 -0.86 3.84 -7.33
N ALA A 285 -0.01 4.64 -7.98
CA ALA A 285 1.43 4.46 -7.98
C ALA A 285 2.18 5.75 -7.59
N PRO A 286 1.99 6.28 -6.36
CA PRO A 286 2.57 7.55 -5.95
C PRO A 286 4.10 7.55 -5.98
N TYR A 287 4.65 8.69 -6.39
CA TYR A 287 6.08 9.00 -6.33
C TYR A 287 6.27 10.26 -5.47
N ARG A 288 6.56 10.10 -4.18
CA ARG A 288 6.51 11.18 -3.18
C ARG A 288 7.85 11.45 -2.54
N ARG A 289 8.20 12.72 -2.32
CA ARG A 289 9.46 13.06 -1.62
C ARG A 289 10.68 12.38 -2.23
N MET A 290 10.74 12.30 -3.55
CA MET A 290 11.87 11.68 -4.23
C MET A 290 12.87 12.74 -4.64
N HIS A 291 14.16 12.43 -4.63
CA HIS A 291 15.18 13.25 -5.26
C HIS A 291 15.91 12.47 -6.35
N VAL A 292 15.52 12.70 -7.61
CA VAL A 292 16.18 12.09 -8.76
C VAL A 292 17.31 13.01 -9.21
N ARG A 293 18.56 12.56 -9.02
CA ARG A 293 19.78 13.27 -9.46
C ARG A 293 20.05 12.97 -10.94
N GLY A 294 19.06 13.29 -11.78
CA GLY A 294 19.02 12.95 -13.20
C GLY A 294 17.66 13.23 -13.81
N ASN A 295 17.38 12.59 -14.94
CA ASN A 295 16.08 12.65 -15.61
C ASN A 295 15.12 11.57 -15.07
N LEU A 296 13.83 11.71 -15.35
CA LEU A 296 12.80 10.72 -15.02
C LEU A 296 11.93 10.45 -16.26
N LYS A 297 11.80 9.18 -16.65
CA LYS A 297 10.84 8.74 -17.68
C LYS A 297 9.59 8.15 -17.04
N LEU A 298 8.42 8.47 -17.60
CA LEU A 298 7.14 8.01 -17.04
C LEU A 298 6.48 6.90 -17.85
N ASP A 299 7.14 6.39 -18.89
CA ASP A 299 6.65 5.30 -19.72
C ASP A 299 7.74 4.25 -20.00
N ASP A 300 7.30 3.16 -20.63
CA ASP A 300 8.15 2.07 -21.10
C ASP A 300 7.86 1.74 -22.58
N GLY A 301 7.55 2.78 -23.37
CA GLY A 301 7.33 2.70 -24.82
C GLY A 301 5.97 2.14 -25.29
N GLY A 302 5.19 1.50 -24.41
CA GLY A 302 3.80 1.09 -24.67
C GLY A 302 2.77 2.07 -24.10
N TRP A 303 1.51 1.66 -23.91
CA TRP A 303 0.47 2.53 -23.32
C TRP A 303 0.68 2.72 -21.81
N SER A 304 0.40 3.91 -21.30
CA SER A 304 0.53 4.25 -19.87
C SER A 304 -0.61 5.20 -19.44
N SER A 305 -1.18 5.00 -18.25
CA SER A 305 -2.34 5.76 -17.73
C SER A 305 -2.11 6.24 -16.29
N GLY A 306 -0.95 6.82 -16.06
CA GLY A 306 -0.56 7.45 -14.79
C GLY A 306 -1.32 8.75 -14.54
N GLY A 307 -0.97 9.50 -13.52
CA GLY A 307 -0.06 9.15 -12.43
C GLY A 307 0.13 10.36 -11.51
N PHE A 308 0.93 10.19 -10.46
CA PHE A 308 1.02 11.18 -9.39
C PHE A 308 2.46 11.32 -8.87
N ILE A 309 3.00 12.53 -8.96
CA ILE A 309 4.26 12.95 -8.31
C ILE A 309 3.95 14.10 -7.34
N SER A 310 4.41 14.01 -6.09
CA SER A 310 4.32 15.12 -5.13
C SER A 310 5.61 15.33 -4.34
N ASP A 311 5.85 16.59 -3.93
CA ASP A 311 6.93 16.98 -3.02
C ASP A 311 8.32 16.48 -3.45
N SER A 312 8.56 16.37 -4.75
CA SER A 312 9.76 15.71 -5.29
C SER A 312 10.70 16.71 -5.97
N LYS A 313 11.97 16.33 -6.11
CA LYS A 313 12.98 17.08 -6.85
C LYS A 313 13.57 16.20 -7.94
N ILE A 314 13.44 16.63 -9.19
CA ILE A 314 14.07 15.98 -10.34
C ILE A 314 15.06 17.00 -10.91
N ASP A 315 16.36 16.73 -10.78
CA ASP A 315 17.40 17.67 -11.20
C ASP A 315 17.36 17.92 -12.72
N GLY A 316 17.00 16.89 -13.49
CA GLY A 316 16.91 16.91 -14.94
C GLY A 316 15.48 17.11 -15.47
N GLN A 317 15.21 16.50 -16.62
CA GLN A 317 13.92 16.55 -17.29
C GLN A 317 13.03 15.39 -16.88
N ILE A 318 11.75 15.67 -16.65
CA ILE A 318 10.70 14.64 -16.61
C ILE A 318 10.13 14.47 -18.03
N GLN A 319 10.10 13.23 -18.52
CA GLN A 319 9.58 12.86 -19.85
C GLN A 319 8.31 12.05 -19.67
N SER A 320 7.17 12.59 -20.09
CA SER A 320 5.88 11.89 -19.98
C SER A 320 5.82 10.64 -20.86
N GLY A 321 6.55 10.64 -21.98
CA GLY A 321 6.45 9.60 -22.99
C GLY A 321 5.00 9.40 -23.45
N SER A 322 4.54 8.16 -23.45
CA SER A 322 3.18 7.77 -23.85
C SER A 322 2.07 8.05 -22.83
N GLN A 323 2.39 8.56 -21.64
CA GLN A 323 1.41 8.80 -20.58
C GLN A 323 0.20 9.57 -21.10
N GLN A 324 -1.00 9.04 -20.86
CA GLN A 324 -2.26 9.68 -21.27
C GLN A 324 -2.52 10.99 -20.51
N GLN A 325 -2.28 10.96 -19.21
CA GLN A 325 -2.42 12.07 -18.29
C GLN A 325 -1.43 11.93 -17.14
N PHE A 326 -1.22 13.01 -16.38
CA PHE A 326 -0.40 12.95 -15.17
C PHE A 326 -0.64 14.20 -14.30
N LEU A 327 -0.59 14.04 -12.97
CA LEU A 327 -0.47 15.17 -12.04
C LEU A 327 0.93 15.20 -11.44
N THR A 328 1.61 16.33 -11.59
CA THR A 328 2.71 16.70 -10.69
C THR A 328 2.25 17.81 -9.76
N LYS A 329 2.72 17.78 -8.51
CA LYS A 329 2.37 18.79 -7.51
C LYS A 329 3.55 19.09 -6.60
N ASN A 330 3.72 20.36 -6.22
CA ASN A 330 4.76 20.82 -5.28
C ASN A 330 6.17 20.26 -5.59
N THR A 331 6.49 20.10 -6.88
CA THR A 331 7.72 19.45 -7.34
C THR A 331 8.68 20.48 -7.90
N GLN A 332 9.97 20.28 -7.67
CA GLN A 332 11.04 21.01 -8.37
C GLN A 332 11.53 20.12 -9.51
N MET A 333 11.47 20.61 -10.75
CA MET A 333 12.00 19.90 -11.90
C MET A 333 12.88 20.80 -12.75
N GLY A 334 13.88 20.25 -13.42
CA GLY A 334 14.68 21.00 -14.40
C GLY A 334 13.83 21.43 -15.60
N SER A 335 13.05 20.50 -16.16
CA SER A 335 12.03 20.79 -17.17
C SER A 335 11.06 19.62 -17.33
N TRP A 336 9.99 19.84 -18.11
CA TRP A 336 9.06 18.80 -18.55
C TRP A 336 9.10 18.66 -20.08
N SER A 337 8.93 17.44 -20.59
CA SER A 337 8.65 17.20 -22.00
C SER A 337 7.64 16.06 -22.21
N GLY A 338 6.95 16.13 -23.35
CA GLY A 338 5.88 15.20 -23.71
C GLY A 338 4.52 15.66 -23.18
N SER A 339 3.48 15.31 -23.91
CA SER A 339 2.09 15.58 -23.57
C SER A 339 1.21 14.59 -24.33
N ASN A 340 0.06 14.26 -23.73
CA ASN A 340 -1.01 13.57 -24.43
C ASN A 340 -2.33 14.30 -24.18
N TRP A 341 -3.21 13.80 -23.31
CA TRP A 341 -4.55 14.37 -23.11
C TRP A 341 -4.63 15.39 -21.98
N ASN A 342 -4.01 15.13 -20.83
CA ASN A 342 -4.21 15.96 -19.64
C ASN A 342 -3.00 15.93 -18.69
N MET A 343 -2.00 16.77 -18.98
CA MET A 343 -0.83 16.95 -18.12
C MET A 343 -1.04 18.18 -17.21
N VAL A 344 -1.11 17.95 -15.90
CA VAL A 344 -1.48 18.96 -14.91
C VAL A 344 -0.34 19.19 -13.92
N PHE A 345 -0.05 20.47 -13.67
CA PHE A 345 1.01 20.94 -12.77
C PHE A 345 0.40 21.85 -11.70
N VAL A 346 0.71 21.63 -10.43
CA VAL A 346 0.15 22.41 -9.31
C VAL A 346 1.23 22.78 -8.31
N GLY A 347 1.61 24.05 -8.28
CA GLY A 347 2.67 24.51 -7.39
C GLY A 347 4.06 24.00 -7.79
N ASP A 348 4.25 23.55 -9.03
CA ASP A 348 5.52 23.04 -9.49
C ASP A 348 6.48 24.15 -9.94
N GLN A 349 7.73 24.03 -9.56
CA GLN A 349 8.82 24.87 -10.05
C GLN A 349 9.48 24.17 -11.25
N GLY A 350 9.60 24.90 -12.38
CA GLY A 350 10.11 24.35 -13.63
C GLY A 350 9.05 23.71 -14.53
N ALA A 351 7.76 23.80 -14.15
CA ALA A 351 6.65 23.41 -15.00
C ALA A 351 6.55 24.30 -16.25
N PRO A 352 6.03 23.75 -17.37
CA PRO A 352 5.68 24.57 -18.53
C PRO A 352 4.58 25.58 -18.16
N ALA A 353 4.43 26.64 -18.95
CA ALA A 353 3.33 27.58 -18.75
C ALA A 353 1.99 26.95 -19.15
N GLN A 354 0.89 27.46 -18.57
CA GLN A 354 -0.48 27.12 -18.98
C GLN A 354 -0.64 27.23 -20.50
N SER A 355 -1.02 26.13 -21.15
CA SER A 355 -1.17 26.08 -22.62
C SER A 355 -2.09 24.95 -23.08
N PHE A 356 -3.18 24.69 -22.35
CA PHE A 356 -4.15 23.66 -22.70
C PHE A 356 -4.64 23.83 -24.16
N PRO A 357 -4.77 22.75 -24.97
CA PRO A 357 -4.85 21.33 -24.60
C PRO A 357 -3.52 20.63 -24.26
N THR A 358 -2.38 21.34 -24.30
CA THR A 358 -1.10 20.72 -23.95
C THR A 358 -0.90 20.60 -22.45
N TYR A 359 -1.02 21.72 -21.70
CA TYR A 359 -0.68 21.75 -20.28
C TYR A 359 -1.67 22.59 -19.46
N THR A 360 -2.08 22.04 -18.32
CA THR A 360 -2.79 22.77 -17.26
C THR A 360 -1.80 23.09 -16.15
N THR A 361 -1.58 24.36 -15.84
CA THR A 361 -0.58 24.81 -14.86
C THR A 361 -1.18 25.81 -13.88
N VAL A 362 -1.22 25.41 -12.61
CA VAL A 362 -1.68 26.20 -11.49
C VAL A 362 -0.48 26.58 -10.63
N ALA A 363 -0.32 27.88 -10.36
CA ALA A 363 0.89 28.42 -9.73
C ALA A 363 1.18 27.90 -8.32
N SER A 364 0.15 27.49 -7.57
CA SER A 364 0.28 27.00 -6.19
C SER A 364 -0.89 26.12 -5.78
N ALA A 365 -0.65 25.13 -4.93
CA ALA A 365 -1.71 24.40 -4.24
C ALA A 365 -2.28 25.26 -3.09
N PRO A 366 -3.54 25.72 -3.13
CA PRO A 366 -4.06 26.69 -2.16
C PRO A 366 -4.03 26.20 -0.71
N VAL A 367 -4.22 24.90 -0.51
CA VAL A 367 -4.09 24.21 0.78
C VAL A 367 -3.47 22.85 0.55
N ASN A 368 -2.51 22.47 1.38
CA ASN A 368 -1.78 21.21 1.24
C ASN A 368 -1.33 20.68 2.60
N ARG A 369 -1.20 19.37 2.73
CA ARG A 369 -0.41 18.72 3.77
C ARG A 369 0.19 17.46 3.16
N GLU A 370 1.52 17.38 3.13
CA GLU A 370 2.20 16.20 2.64
C GLU A 370 1.92 14.99 3.54
N LYS A 371 2.03 13.79 2.96
CA LYS A 371 1.72 12.52 3.62
C LYS A 371 2.62 12.30 4.86
N PRO A 372 2.09 11.82 5.99
CA PRO A 372 2.92 11.33 7.10
C PRO A 372 3.77 10.13 6.68
N PHE A 373 5.02 10.06 7.15
CA PHE A 373 5.93 8.98 6.80
C PHE A 373 6.78 8.51 7.99
N LEU A 374 7.14 7.23 7.97
CA LEU A 374 8.03 6.62 8.95
C LEU A 374 9.48 7.03 8.68
N TYR A 375 10.22 7.37 9.73
CA TYR A 375 11.65 7.68 9.63
C TYR A 375 12.40 7.31 10.92
N VAL A 376 13.72 7.29 10.83
CA VAL A 376 14.66 7.08 11.93
C VAL A 376 15.46 8.37 12.10
N ASP A 377 15.46 8.93 13.32
CA ASP A 377 16.25 10.13 13.60
C ASP A 377 17.74 9.81 13.83
N ASP A 378 18.57 10.85 13.99
CA ASP A 378 20.02 10.71 14.18
C ASP A 378 20.39 9.97 15.48
N ALA A 379 19.47 9.86 16.43
CA ALA A 379 19.63 9.08 17.67
C ALA A 379 19.20 7.61 17.50
N GLY A 380 18.70 7.23 16.32
CA GLY A 380 18.19 5.89 16.01
C GLY A 380 16.76 5.65 16.47
N ALA A 381 16.02 6.69 16.90
CA ALA A 381 14.64 6.55 17.33
C ALA A 381 13.68 6.53 16.13
N TRP A 382 12.78 5.55 16.13
CA TRP A 382 11.75 5.41 15.11
C TRP A 382 10.57 6.33 15.40
N LYS A 383 10.16 7.07 14.37
CA LYS A 383 9.16 8.12 14.48
C LYS A 383 8.33 8.20 13.21
N VAL A 384 7.14 8.76 13.33
CA VAL A 384 6.34 9.18 12.17
C VAL A 384 6.41 10.71 12.10
N PHE A 385 6.96 11.25 11.01
CA PHE A 385 6.90 12.68 10.76
C PHE A 385 5.53 13.03 10.19
N VAL A 386 4.89 14.05 10.76
CA VAL A 386 3.60 14.59 10.33
C VAL A 386 3.85 15.99 9.80
N PRO A 387 3.90 16.16 8.46
CA PRO A 387 4.10 17.48 7.86
C PRO A 387 3.02 18.48 8.27
N ALA A 388 3.41 19.75 8.43
CA ALA A 388 2.48 20.82 8.72
C ALA A 388 1.56 21.14 7.53
N VAL A 389 0.39 21.70 7.82
CA VAL A 389 -0.50 22.26 6.80
C VAL A 389 0.18 23.48 6.17
N GLN A 390 0.10 23.59 4.85
CA GLN A 390 0.62 24.67 4.06
C GLN A 390 -0.51 25.36 3.30
N THR A 391 -0.37 26.66 3.10
CA THR A 391 -1.25 27.45 2.23
C THR A 391 -0.43 27.99 1.07
N ASN A 392 -1.03 28.03 -0.12
CA ASN A 392 -0.36 28.40 -1.37
C ASN A 392 1.00 27.68 -1.54
N ALA A 393 0.98 26.36 -1.31
CA ALA A 393 2.17 25.54 -1.39
C ALA A 393 2.73 25.52 -2.81
N SER A 394 4.05 25.55 -2.91
CA SER A 394 4.81 25.46 -4.15
C SER A 394 6.20 24.92 -3.89
N ALA A 395 6.72 24.15 -4.84
CA ALA A 395 7.98 23.42 -4.74
C ALA A 395 8.01 22.49 -3.52
N THR A 396 9.14 21.80 -3.34
CA THR A 396 9.27 20.83 -2.23
C THR A 396 9.24 21.48 -0.86
N THR A 397 8.82 20.72 0.15
CA THR A 397 8.79 21.07 1.56
C THR A 397 10.16 20.92 2.24
N TRP A 398 11.10 20.22 1.60
CA TRP A 398 12.34 19.76 2.22
C TRP A 398 13.62 20.31 1.56
N SER A 399 13.64 20.57 0.25
CA SER A 399 14.90 20.91 -0.44
C SER A 399 15.31 22.34 -0.10
N GLY A 400 16.47 22.48 0.55
CA GLY A 400 16.97 23.78 1.02
C GLY A 400 16.09 24.41 2.12
N LYS A 401 15.22 23.63 2.77
CA LYS A 401 14.25 24.13 3.76
C LYS A 401 14.30 23.31 5.04
N THR A 402 14.04 23.95 6.16
CA THR A 402 13.67 23.25 7.40
C THR A 402 12.24 22.76 7.26
N GLN A 403 12.05 21.46 7.41
CA GLN A 403 10.73 20.84 7.26
C GLN A 403 9.83 21.22 8.43
N ALA A 404 8.68 21.80 8.12
CA ALA A 404 7.67 22.14 9.13
C ALA A 404 6.77 20.93 9.40
N GLY A 405 6.60 20.58 10.66
CA GLY A 405 5.81 19.42 11.09
C GLY A 405 6.16 19.00 12.52
N SER A 406 5.62 17.86 12.92
CA SER A 406 5.88 17.25 14.23
C SER A 406 6.26 15.79 14.07
N SER A 407 7.16 15.28 14.91
CA SER A 407 7.53 13.87 14.91
C SER A 407 6.89 13.14 16.09
N LEU A 408 6.04 12.17 15.80
CA LEU A 408 5.43 11.31 16.80
C LEU A 408 6.33 10.10 17.05
N PRO A 409 6.68 9.76 18.31
CA PRO A 409 7.41 8.53 18.61
C PRO A 409 6.59 7.30 18.20
N LEU A 410 7.26 6.25 17.74
CA LEU A 410 6.57 5.02 17.35
C LEU A 410 5.79 4.37 18.50
N ASP A 411 6.18 4.63 19.75
CA ASP A 411 5.44 4.21 20.95
C ASP A 411 4.02 4.78 21.01
N ASP A 412 3.71 5.88 20.31
CA ASP A 412 2.36 6.43 20.21
C ASP A 412 1.46 5.65 19.23
N PHE A 413 2.01 4.63 18.55
CA PHE A 413 1.29 3.83 17.57
C PHE A 413 1.03 2.42 18.09
N TYR A 414 -0.15 1.90 17.76
CA TYR A 414 -0.36 0.47 17.71
C TYR A 414 0.09 -0.05 16.33
N ILE A 415 1.04 -0.99 16.35
CA ILE A 415 1.58 -1.62 15.15
C ILE A 415 0.71 -2.83 14.82
N ALA A 416 -0.27 -2.64 13.94
CA ALA A 416 -1.13 -3.70 13.47
C ALA A 416 -0.37 -4.58 12.47
N LYS A 417 -0.28 -5.87 12.77
CA LYS A 417 0.37 -6.90 11.95
C LYS A 417 -0.67 -7.90 11.44
N PRO A 418 -0.38 -8.69 10.39
CA PRO A 418 -1.28 -9.76 9.96
C PRO A 418 -1.74 -10.62 11.15
N GLY A 419 -3.05 -10.75 11.32
CA GLY A 419 -3.70 -11.40 12.47
C GLY A 419 -4.30 -10.44 13.51
N ALA A 420 -3.92 -9.15 13.52
CA ALA A 420 -4.58 -8.14 14.35
C ALA A 420 -6.05 -7.96 13.94
N SER A 421 -6.96 -7.95 14.92
CA SER A 421 -8.39 -7.80 14.66
C SER A 421 -8.80 -6.33 14.61
N ALA A 422 -9.97 -6.05 14.02
CA ALA A 422 -10.61 -4.74 14.12
C ALA A 422 -10.87 -4.31 15.57
N ALA A 423 -11.09 -5.26 16.49
CA ALA A 423 -11.25 -4.99 17.92
C ALA A 423 -9.97 -4.49 18.56
N ASP A 424 -8.83 -5.10 18.24
CA ASP A 424 -7.53 -4.68 18.78
C ASP A 424 -7.19 -3.27 18.30
N MET A 425 -7.40 -2.99 17.01
CA MET A 425 -7.17 -1.67 16.42
C MET A 425 -8.09 -0.61 17.04
N ASN A 426 -9.39 -0.88 17.21
CA ASN A 426 -10.32 0.05 17.86
C ASN A 426 -10.00 0.26 19.34
N ALA A 427 -9.60 -0.80 20.07
CA ALA A 427 -9.19 -0.68 21.46
C ALA A 427 -7.95 0.23 21.59
N ALA A 428 -6.99 0.11 20.67
CA ALA A 428 -5.82 0.98 20.63
C ALA A 428 -6.19 2.45 20.32
N LEU A 429 -7.06 2.68 19.34
CA LEU A 429 -7.59 4.02 19.01
C LEU A 429 -8.27 4.66 20.25
N ALA A 430 -9.13 3.90 20.93
CA ALA A 430 -9.81 4.33 22.14
C ALA A 430 -8.83 4.60 23.30
N ALA A 431 -7.72 3.86 23.37
CA ALA A 431 -6.65 4.07 24.35
C ALA A 431 -5.71 5.24 24.03
N GLY A 432 -5.98 6.02 22.96
CA GLY A 432 -5.17 7.19 22.61
C GLY A 432 -4.03 6.90 21.64
N LYS A 433 -3.91 5.69 21.09
CA LYS A 433 -2.88 5.36 20.09
C LYS A 433 -3.27 5.81 18.69
N ASN A 434 -2.27 6.02 17.86
CA ASN A 434 -2.36 6.05 16.40
C ASN A 434 -2.28 4.62 15.84
N LEU A 435 -2.51 4.44 14.54
CA LEU A 435 -2.36 3.14 13.87
C LEU A 435 -1.23 3.17 12.85
N LEU A 436 -0.30 2.22 12.97
CA LEU A 436 0.64 1.86 11.91
C LEU A 436 0.28 0.45 11.43
N ILE A 437 -0.25 0.35 10.23
CA ILE A 437 -0.72 -0.92 9.66
C ILE A 437 0.38 -1.47 8.75
N THR A 438 1.02 -2.56 9.17
CA THR A 438 2.13 -3.15 8.43
C THR A 438 1.63 -3.92 7.20
N PRO A 439 2.50 -4.27 6.23
CA PRO A 439 2.06 -4.85 4.96
C PRO A 439 1.30 -6.16 5.15
N GLY A 440 0.05 -6.19 4.71
CA GLY A 440 -0.85 -7.33 4.82
C GLY A 440 -2.25 -7.05 4.31
N VAL A 441 -3.10 -8.08 4.33
CA VAL A 441 -4.53 -8.01 4.05
C VAL A 441 -5.29 -8.29 5.34
N TYR A 442 -6.15 -7.36 5.75
CA TYR A 442 -6.81 -7.33 7.04
C TYR A 442 -8.32 -7.41 6.83
N HIS A 443 -8.91 -8.52 7.25
CA HIS A 443 -10.35 -8.69 7.29
C HIS A 443 -10.94 -8.02 8.53
N LEU A 444 -11.97 -7.20 8.33
CA LEU A 444 -12.60 -6.41 9.37
C LEU A 444 -14.02 -6.93 9.59
N ASN A 445 -14.28 -7.46 10.78
CA ASN A 445 -15.62 -7.89 11.21
C ASN A 445 -16.41 -6.77 11.90
N GLN A 446 -15.79 -5.62 12.14
CA GLN A 446 -16.42 -4.38 12.62
C GLN A 446 -15.67 -3.17 12.06
N THR A 447 -16.34 -2.03 11.97
CA THR A 447 -15.80 -0.79 11.43
C THR A 447 -14.67 -0.27 12.30
N LEU A 448 -13.57 0.19 11.69
CA LEU A 448 -12.56 0.97 12.39
C LEU A 448 -13.08 2.39 12.64
N ASP A 449 -13.13 2.81 13.90
CA ASP A 449 -13.75 4.08 14.31
C ASP A 449 -12.70 5.07 14.83
N VAL A 450 -12.35 6.06 14.00
CA VAL A 450 -11.30 7.05 14.27
C VAL A 450 -11.95 8.33 14.81
N THR A 451 -12.01 8.45 16.13
CA THR A 451 -12.80 9.50 16.80
C THR A 451 -11.96 10.60 17.44
N ARG A 452 -10.66 10.36 17.67
CA ARG A 452 -9.77 11.32 18.35
C ARG A 452 -9.17 12.30 17.34
N PRO A 453 -9.17 13.61 17.62
CA PRO A 453 -8.48 14.59 16.78
C PRO A 453 -7.00 14.25 16.63
N ASP A 454 -6.41 14.68 15.52
CA ASP A 454 -5.00 14.47 15.17
C ASP A 454 -4.53 13.01 15.03
N THR A 455 -5.44 12.05 15.07
CA THR A 455 -5.09 10.63 14.89
C THR A 455 -4.45 10.38 13.52
N VAL A 456 -3.35 9.65 13.51
CA VAL A 456 -2.69 9.15 12.30
C VAL A 456 -3.04 7.66 12.10
N VAL A 457 -3.53 7.33 10.91
CA VAL A 457 -3.68 5.96 10.41
C VAL A 457 -2.76 5.85 9.19
N LEU A 458 -1.62 5.19 9.36
CA LEU A 458 -0.61 5.04 8.32
C LEU A 458 -0.48 3.56 7.91
N GLY A 459 -0.79 3.24 6.67
CA GLY A 459 -0.53 1.94 6.06
C GLY A 459 0.85 1.90 5.40
N MET A 460 1.52 0.75 5.50
CA MET A 460 2.77 0.46 4.79
C MET A 460 2.56 -0.67 3.77
N GLY A 461 3.27 -0.61 2.65
CA GLY A 461 3.28 -1.69 1.65
C GLY A 461 1.90 -2.00 1.08
N LEU A 462 1.07 -0.97 0.87
CA LEU A 462 -0.31 -1.10 0.38
C LEU A 462 -1.16 -1.99 1.30
N ALA A 463 -1.03 -1.79 2.62
CA ALA A 463 -1.85 -2.43 3.63
C ALA A 463 -3.34 -2.34 3.24
N THR A 464 -4.00 -3.50 3.19
CA THR A 464 -5.32 -3.64 2.59
C THR A 464 -6.37 -3.97 3.66
N LEU A 465 -7.44 -3.18 3.72
CA LEU A 465 -8.58 -3.40 4.60
C LEU A 465 -9.75 -3.98 3.82
N ILE A 466 -10.30 -5.11 4.27
CA ILE A 466 -11.48 -5.76 3.67
C ILE A 466 -12.61 -5.75 4.68
N PRO A 467 -13.70 -4.98 4.48
CA PRO A 467 -14.87 -5.08 5.33
C PRO A 467 -15.66 -6.36 5.04
N ASP A 468 -15.79 -7.21 6.05
CA ASP A 468 -16.65 -8.39 5.98
C ASP A 468 -18.11 -8.02 6.29
N ASN A 469 -19.05 -8.85 5.84
CA ASN A 469 -20.47 -8.73 6.20
C ASN A 469 -21.14 -7.39 5.80
N GLY A 470 -20.58 -6.65 4.83
CA GLY A 470 -21.17 -5.43 4.29
C GLY A 470 -21.06 -4.20 5.21
N ILE A 471 -20.14 -4.23 6.16
CA ILE A 471 -19.86 -3.08 7.03
C ILE A 471 -19.06 -1.99 6.30
N THR A 472 -18.97 -0.81 6.89
CA THR A 472 -17.97 0.18 6.51
C THR A 472 -16.60 -0.23 7.06
N ALA A 473 -15.53 -0.15 6.27
CA ALA A 473 -14.19 -0.50 6.72
C ALA A 473 -13.65 0.49 7.75
N LEU A 474 -13.80 1.79 7.48
CA LEU A 474 -13.31 2.86 8.34
C LEU A 474 -14.27 4.05 8.35
N THR A 475 -14.52 4.61 9.53
CA THR A 475 -15.21 5.89 9.69
C THR A 475 -14.43 6.84 10.59
N THR A 476 -14.67 8.15 10.44
CA THR A 476 -14.11 9.17 11.32
C THR A 476 -15.21 10.00 11.98
N ALA A 477 -14.92 10.53 13.18
CA ALA A 477 -15.70 11.62 13.75
C ALA A 477 -15.47 12.94 12.98
N ASP A 478 -16.34 13.95 13.20
CA ASP A 478 -16.19 15.31 12.68
C ASP A 478 -15.23 16.12 13.57
N VAL A 479 -13.94 15.76 13.53
CA VAL A 479 -12.89 16.33 14.39
C VAL A 479 -11.66 16.74 13.57
N ASP A 480 -10.89 17.67 14.13
CA ASP A 480 -9.70 18.21 13.48
C ASP A 480 -8.64 17.13 13.20
N GLY A 481 -7.94 17.31 12.08
CA GLY A 481 -6.58 16.82 11.94
C GLY A 481 -6.42 15.32 11.78
N ILE A 482 -7.45 14.52 11.53
CA ILE A 482 -7.24 13.09 11.24
C ILE A 482 -6.40 12.95 9.95
N LYS A 483 -5.39 12.08 9.96
CA LYS A 483 -4.56 11.76 8.79
C LYS A 483 -4.70 10.28 8.45
N ILE A 484 -5.24 9.96 7.27
CA ILE A 484 -5.34 8.59 6.76
C ILE A 484 -4.45 8.49 5.54
N ALA A 485 -3.49 7.57 5.55
CA ALA A 485 -2.46 7.49 4.55
C ALA A 485 -2.06 6.07 4.17
N GLY A 486 -1.86 5.80 2.88
CA GLY A 486 -1.22 4.57 2.37
C GLY A 486 -2.04 3.29 2.59
N VAL A 487 -3.37 3.37 2.50
CA VAL A 487 -4.28 2.23 2.69
C VAL A 487 -5.09 1.93 1.43
N LEU A 488 -5.23 0.65 1.12
CA LEU A 488 -6.18 0.15 0.13
C LEU A 488 -7.41 -0.40 0.84
N VAL A 489 -8.61 0.05 0.47
CA VAL A 489 -9.87 -0.55 0.92
C VAL A 489 -10.42 -1.41 -0.20
N ASP A 490 -10.43 -2.73 0.00
CA ASP A 490 -10.88 -3.70 -0.99
C ASP A 490 -12.22 -4.28 -0.56
N ALA A 491 -13.24 -4.17 -1.41
CA ALA A 491 -14.60 -4.51 -1.02
C ALA A 491 -14.77 -6.01 -0.77
N GLY A 492 -15.45 -6.37 0.34
CA GLY A 492 -15.88 -7.72 0.61
C GLY A 492 -17.01 -8.20 -0.32
N THR A 493 -17.34 -9.48 -0.24
CA THR A 493 -18.36 -10.12 -1.09
C THR A 493 -19.79 -9.70 -0.79
N THR A 494 -20.02 -9.20 0.43
CA THR A 494 -21.31 -8.63 0.84
C THR A 494 -21.30 -7.14 0.55
N ASN A 495 -22.36 -6.64 -0.08
CA ASN A 495 -22.45 -5.23 -0.45
C ASN A 495 -22.36 -4.32 0.77
N SER A 496 -21.32 -3.48 0.81
CA SER A 496 -21.19 -2.43 1.81
C SER A 496 -21.94 -1.18 1.34
N GLN A 497 -22.74 -0.55 2.21
CA GLN A 497 -23.40 0.70 1.83
C GLN A 497 -22.37 1.80 1.51
N THR A 498 -21.31 1.87 2.32
CA THR A 498 -20.17 2.77 2.15
C THR A 498 -18.91 2.04 2.59
N LEU A 499 -17.82 2.07 1.81
CA LEU A 499 -16.54 1.46 2.22
C LEU A 499 -15.77 2.33 3.22
N MET A 500 -15.72 3.64 3.02
CA MET A 500 -15.12 4.60 3.95
C MET A 500 -15.95 5.88 4.07
N ARG A 501 -16.11 6.38 5.30
CA ARG A 501 -16.84 7.63 5.59
C ARG A 501 -16.02 8.59 6.44
N ILE A 502 -15.76 9.79 5.92
CA ILE A 502 -15.08 10.87 6.65
C ILE A 502 -16.11 11.84 7.22
N GLY A 503 -16.31 11.75 8.54
CA GLY A 503 -17.33 12.48 9.27
C GLY A 503 -18.74 11.85 9.18
N PRO A 504 -19.54 11.90 10.26
CA PRO A 504 -20.93 11.47 10.22
C PRO A 504 -21.79 12.34 9.30
N ASP A 505 -22.98 11.86 8.93
CA ASP A 505 -23.93 12.65 8.15
C ASP A 505 -24.35 13.91 8.95
N GLY A 506 -24.46 15.04 8.26
CA GLY A 506 -24.73 16.34 8.91
C GLY A 506 -23.51 17.01 9.55
N SER A 507 -22.29 16.50 9.31
CA SER A 507 -21.04 17.19 9.65
C SER A 507 -21.05 18.63 9.15
N SER A 508 -20.65 19.57 10.00
CA SER A 508 -20.77 21.00 9.73
C SER A 508 -19.69 21.84 10.40
N ALA A 509 -18.79 21.22 11.17
CA ALA A 509 -17.66 21.92 11.74
C ALA A 509 -16.69 22.39 10.65
N ASN A 510 -15.97 23.48 10.94
CA ASN A 510 -14.95 24.06 10.07
C ASN A 510 -13.58 23.60 10.57
N HIS A 511 -12.82 22.95 9.69
CA HIS A 511 -11.52 22.35 10.00
C HIS A 511 -10.38 23.01 9.22
N ALA A 512 -10.57 24.23 8.69
CA ALA A 512 -9.60 24.87 7.79
C ALA A 512 -8.18 25.00 8.37
N ALA A 513 -8.04 25.17 9.69
CA ALA A 513 -6.73 25.30 10.34
C ALA A 513 -6.00 23.96 10.49
N ASN A 514 -6.73 22.86 10.63
CA ASN A 514 -6.19 21.52 10.80
C ASN A 514 -7.12 20.50 10.14
N PRO A 515 -7.14 20.43 8.80
CA PRO A 515 -8.12 19.62 8.08
C PRO A 515 -7.85 18.13 8.25
N VAL A 516 -8.86 17.30 7.98
CA VAL A 516 -8.65 15.88 7.72
C VAL A 516 -7.91 15.71 6.39
N THR A 517 -6.95 14.77 6.29
CA THR A 517 -6.30 14.42 5.02
C THR A 517 -6.42 12.94 4.69
N LEU A 518 -6.64 12.68 3.40
CA LEU A 518 -6.52 11.37 2.79
C LEU A 518 -5.36 11.42 1.79
N ASN A 519 -4.27 10.70 2.05
CA ASN A 519 -3.11 10.65 1.17
C ASN A 519 -2.87 9.21 0.69
N ASP A 520 -2.91 8.94 -0.61
CA ASP A 520 -2.72 7.58 -1.15
C ASP A 520 -3.73 6.57 -0.54
N VAL A 521 -5.00 6.99 -0.49
CA VAL A 521 -6.11 6.14 -0.05
C VAL A 521 -6.80 5.59 -1.28
N PHE A 522 -6.79 4.27 -1.45
CA PHE A 522 -7.26 3.61 -2.65
C PHE A 522 -8.46 2.71 -2.38
N PHE A 523 -9.29 2.48 -3.39
CA PHE A 523 -10.47 1.62 -3.29
C PHE A 523 -10.55 0.67 -4.46
N ARG A 524 -10.91 -0.58 -4.18
CA ARG A 524 -11.16 -1.60 -5.20
C ARG A 524 -12.49 -2.29 -4.95
N ILE A 525 -13.28 -2.48 -6.01
CA ILE A 525 -14.51 -3.27 -6.00
C ILE A 525 -14.46 -4.29 -7.14
N GLY A 526 -14.16 -5.54 -6.81
CA GLY A 526 -13.97 -6.61 -7.80
C GLY A 526 -12.49 -6.89 -8.07
N GLY A 527 -12.22 -7.71 -9.09
CA GLY A 527 -10.86 -8.00 -9.57
C GLY A 527 -10.15 -9.09 -8.77
N ALA A 528 -9.94 -8.92 -7.47
CA ALA A 528 -9.36 -9.99 -6.63
C ALA A 528 -10.42 -10.99 -6.15
N THR A 529 -11.57 -10.47 -5.73
CA THR A 529 -12.76 -11.20 -5.26
C THR A 529 -14.01 -10.54 -5.84
N VAL A 530 -15.20 -11.12 -5.63
CA VAL A 530 -16.49 -10.54 -6.06
C VAL A 530 -16.89 -9.41 -5.10
N GLY A 531 -16.11 -8.32 -5.08
CA GLY A 531 -16.35 -7.17 -4.20
C GLY A 531 -17.60 -6.39 -4.59
N LYS A 532 -18.35 -5.86 -3.61
CA LYS A 532 -19.55 -5.02 -3.84
C LYS A 532 -19.63 -3.86 -2.86
N ALA A 533 -19.98 -2.68 -3.34
CA ALA A 533 -20.35 -1.56 -2.48
C ALA A 533 -21.26 -0.56 -3.19
N THR A 534 -22.18 0.07 -2.48
CA THR A 534 -23.00 1.14 -3.08
C THR A 534 -22.19 2.42 -3.26
N GLN A 535 -21.42 2.82 -2.24
CA GLN A 535 -20.52 3.96 -2.30
C GLN A 535 -19.12 3.56 -1.82
N SER A 536 -18.06 4.02 -2.49
CA SER A 536 -16.70 3.77 -1.99
C SER A 536 -16.31 4.76 -0.91
N LEU A 537 -16.37 6.07 -1.21
CA LEU A 537 -15.95 7.12 -0.30
C LEU A 537 -17.03 8.18 -0.14
N VAL A 538 -17.37 8.50 1.11
CA VAL A 538 -18.22 9.63 1.48
C VAL A 538 -17.43 10.61 2.35
N VAL A 539 -17.37 11.87 1.95
CA VAL A 539 -16.68 12.94 2.67
C VAL A 539 -17.69 13.97 3.13
N ASN A 540 -18.06 13.89 4.40
CA ASN A 540 -18.97 14.82 5.07
C ASN A 540 -18.22 15.96 5.78
N THR A 541 -17.03 15.69 6.32
CA THR A 541 -16.22 16.69 7.02
C THR A 541 -15.72 17.79 6.09
N SER A 542 -16.01 19.04 6.45
CA SER A 542 -15.58 20.22 5.69
C SER A 542 -14.06 20.38 5.73
N ASN A 543 -13.50 21.08 4.73
CA ASN A 543 -12.08 21.38 4.59
C ASN A 543 -11.17 20.15 4.38
N THR A 544 -11.73 18.94 4.29
CA THR A 544 -10.96 17.73 4.00
C THR A 544 -10.11 17.91 2.75
N ILE A 545 -8.85 17.47 2.82
CA ILE A 545 -7.94 17.42 1.67
C ILE A 545 -7.84 15.97 1.21
N ILE A 546 -8.25 15.71 -0.03
CA ILE A 546 -8.06 14.43 -0.72
C ILE A 546 -6.83 14.62 -1.62
N ASP A 547 -5.72 13.97 -1.32
CA ASP A 547 -4.46 14.16 -2.04
C ASP A 547 -3.96 12.80 -2.53
N HIS A 548 -4.31 12.49 -3.79
CA HIS A 548 -4.16 11.21 -4.46
C HIS A 548 -5.10 10.12 -3.91
N THR A 549 -6.15 9.84 -4.67
CA THR A 549 -7.01 8.67 -4.47
C THR A 549 -7.32 8.03 -5.80
N TRP A 550 -7.37 6.71 -5.81
CA TRP A 550 -7.91 5.93 -6.91
C TRP A 550 -9.07 5.11 -6.41
N ILE A 551 -10.24 5.37 -6.97
CA ILE A 551 -11.50 4.77 -6.57
C ILE A 551 -11.98 3.94 -7.77
N TRP A 552 -11.74 2.64 -7.73
CA TRP A 552 -11.84 1.78 -8.91
C TRP A 552 -12.86 0.66 -8.73
N ARG A 553 -13.93 0.68 -9.53
CA ARG A 553 -14.73 -0.53 -9.77
C ARG A 553 -13.98 -1.33 -10.83
N ALA A 554 -13.62 -2.57 -10.51
CA ALA A 554 -12.78 -3.36 -11.38
C ALA A 554 -13.39 -3.58 -12.78
N ASP A 555 -12.64 -3.26 -13.83
CA ASP A 555 -12.95 -3.60 -15.22
C ASP A 555 -12.33 -4.94 -15.66
N HIS A 556 -11.34 -5.44 -14.90
CA HIS A 556 -10.69 -6.73 -15.11
C HIS A 556 -10.25 -7.39 -13.80
N GLY A 557 -9.97 -8.69 -13.85
CA GLY A 557 -9.26 -9.41 -12.81
C GLY A 557 -9.45 -10.92 -12.83
N ASN A 558 -9.39 -11.57 -11.68
CA ASN A 558 -9.56 -13.02 -11.53
C ASN A 558 -10.89 -13.47 -12.15
N GLY A 559 -10.90 -14.66 -12.76
CA GLY A 559 -12.08 -15.19 -13.45
C GLY A 559 -13.33 -15.15 -12.59
N GLY A 560 -14.41 -14.55 -13.12
CA GLY A 560 -15.71 -14.46 -12.44
C GLY A 560 -15.82 -13.37 -11.36
N THR A 561 -14.82 -12.50 -11.19
CA THR A 561 -14.85 -11.42 -10.19
C THR A 561 -15.35 -10.08 -10.73
N VAL A 562 -15.51 -9.95 -12.05
CA VAL A 562 -15.89 -8.70 -12.73
C VAL A 562 -17.08 -8.92 -13.66
N GLY A 563 -17.96 -7.93 -13.72
CA GLY A 563 -19.09 -7.85 -14.64
C GLY A 563 -20.24 -7.03 -14.07
N TRP A 564 -21.16 -6.61 -14.95
CA TRP A 564 -22.25 -5.67 -14.63
C TRP A 564 -23.09 -6.08 -13.41
N ASN A 565 -23.36 -7.37 -13.22
CA ASN A 565 -24.12 -7.90 -12.09
C ASN A 565 -23.24 -8.61 -11.04
N THR A 566 -21.91 -8.55 -11.21
CA THR A 566 -20.93 -9.29 -10.42
C THR A 566 -20.32 -8.40 -9.35
N ASN A 567 -19.53 -7.40 -9.73
CA ASN A 567 -18.92 -6.42 -8.82
C ASN A 567 -19.69 -5.10 -8.87
N THR A 568 -20.93 -5.14 -8.39
CA THR A 568 -21.85 -4.00 -8.48
C THR A 568 -21.35 -2.83 -7.64
N ALA A 569 -21.31 -1.63 -8.23
CA ALA A 569 -21.02 -0.41 -7.50
C ALA A 569 -21.69 0.81 -8.13
N ASP A 570 -22.41 1.58 -7.31
CA ASP A 570 -23.21 2.71 -7.81
C ASP A 570 -22.35 3.97 -8.01
N THR A 571 -21.67 4.46 -6.97
CA THR A 571 -20.94 5.73 -6.99
C THR A 571 -19.59 5.63 -6.30
N GLY A 572 -18.55 6.21 -6.90
CA GLY A 572 -17.20 6.20 -6.33
C GLY A 572 -17.09 7.16 -5.15
N LEU A 573 -17.31 8.45 -5.40
CA LEU A 573 -17.11 9.51 -4.42
C LEU A 573 -18.37 10.36 -4.22
N VAL A 574 -18.72 10.63 -2.97
CA VAL A 574 -19.71 11.64 -2.58
C VAL A 574 -19.06 12.65 -1.64
N VAL A 575 -19.06 13.93 -2.02
CA VAL A 575 -18.53 15.04 -1.20
C VAL A 575 -19.67 15.93 -0.74
N ASN A 576 -19.98 15.89 0.56
CA ASN A 576 -20.98 16.75 1.19
C ASN A 576 -20.34 17.91 1.96
N GLY A 577 -19.11 17.74 2.45
CA GLY A 577 -18.38 18.76 3.21
C GLY A 577 -18.08 20.02 2.39
N GLN A 578 -18.09 21.16 3.07
CA GLN A 578 -17.77 22.46 2.45
C GLN A 578 -16.27 22.62 2.29
N ASN A 579 -15.81 23.35 1.28
CA ASN A 579 -14.40 23.72 1.07
C ASN A 579 -13.43 22.52 1.01
N VAL A 580 -13.92 21.35 0.60
CA VAL A 580 -13.09 20.17 0.35
C VAL A 580 -12.20 20.44 -0.87
N THR A 581 -10.94 20.02 -0.80
CA THR A 581 -9.99 20.16 -1.92
C THR A 581 -9.47 18.78 -2.32
N ALA A 582 -9.54 18.45 -3.60
CA ALA A 582 -9.02 17.23 -4.18
C ALA A 582 -7.83 17.53 -5.11
N TYR A 583 -6.74 16.76 -4.97
CA TYR A 583 -5.61 16.72 -5.89
C TYR A 583 -5.45 15.27 -6.37
N GLY A 584 -5.29 15.06 -7.68
CA GLY A 584 -5.01 13.72 -8.20
C GLY A 584 -6.17 12.77 -7.96
N LEU A 585 -7.37 13.15 -8.42
CA LEU A 585 -8.59 12.37 -8.25
C LEU A 585 -8.79 11.41 -9.43
N PHE A 586 -8.70 10.11 -9.17
CA PHE A 586 -8.94 9.06 -10.18
C PHE A 586 -10.17 8.24 -9.74
N VAL A 587 -11.24 8.23 -10.55
CA VAL A 587 -12.48 7.49 -10.20
C VAL A 587 -13.04 6.81 -11.45
N GLU A 588 -13.25 5.49 -11.41
CA GLU A 588 -13.48 4.73 -12.65
C GLU A 588 -14.55 3.63 -12.53
N HIS A 589 -15.26 3.45 -13.63
CA HIS A 589 -16.15 2.33 -13.99
C HIS A 589 -17.38 2.08 -13.13
N TYR A 590 -17.79 3.01 -12.28
CA TYR A 590 -19.03 2.88 -11.49
C TYR A 590 -20.27 2.85 -12.39
N GLN A 591 -21.32 2.17 -11.91
CA GLN A 591 -22.55 1.94 -12.67
C GLN A 591 -23.46 3.17 -12.75
N LYS A 592 -23.26 4.14 -11.86
CA LYS A 592 -23.95 5.44 -11.86
C LYS A 592 -22.93 6.57 -11.86
N THR A 593 -23.31 7.74 -11.34
CA THR A 593 -22.43 8.92 -11.27
C THR A 593 -21.17 8.58 -10.48
N GLN A 594 -20.00 8.84 -11.07
CA GLN A 594 -18.72 8.44 -10.51
C GLN A 594 -18.35 9.33 -9.31
N VAL A 595 -18.48 10.66 -9.48
CA VAL A 595 -18.28 11.67 -8.44
C VAL A 595 -19.51 12.55 -8.28
N ILE A 596 -20.02 12.69 -7.05
CA ILE A 596 -21.08 13.63 -6.68
C ILE A 596 -20.51 14.66 -5.70
N TRP A 597 -20.64 15.94 -6.02
CA TRP A 597 -20.17 17.05 -5.20
C TRP A 597 -21.33 17.96 -4.78
N ASN A 598 -21.73 17.85 -3.51
CA ASN A 598 -22.83 18.61 -2.92
C ASN A 598 -22.36 19.81 -2.08
N GLY A 599 -21.10 19.80 -1.64
CA GLY A 599 -20.53 20.88 -0.82
C GLY A 599 -20.11 22.12 -1.62
N ASN A 600 -20.35 23.31 -1.09
CA ASN A 600 -19.86 24.58 -1.64
C ASN A 600 -18.37 24.81 -1.37
N GLY A 601 -17.73 25.58 -2.24
CA GLY A 601 -16.30 25.92 -2.14
C GLY A 601 -15.37 24.78 -2.53
N GLY A 602 -15.92 23.70 -3.12
CA GLY A 602 -15.15 22.55 -3.56
C GLY A 602 -14.11 22.90 -4.63
N ARG A 603 -12.93 22.28 -4.55
CA ARG A 603 -11.87 22.45 -5.54
C ARG A 603 -11.29 21.12 -5.97
N THR A 604 -11.09 20.93 -7.27
CA THR A 604 -10.45 19.73 -7.84
C THR A 604 -9.32 20.12 -8.77
N TYR A 605 -8.12 19.63 -8.49
CA TYR A 605 -6.95 19.80 -9.33
C TYR A 605 -6.54 18.43 -9.85
N PHE A 606 -6.66 18.25 -11.17
CA PHE A 606 -6.59 16.98 -11.86
C PHE A 606 -7.76 16.04 -11.52
N PHE A 607 -8.48 15.62 -12.55
CA PHE A 607 -9.44 14.52 -12.50
C PHE A 607 -9.21 13.59 -13.69
N GLN A 608 -9.22 12.29 -13.43
CA GLN A 608 -9.25 11.27 -14.47
C GLN A 608 -10.39 10.29 -14.18
N ASN A 609 -11.10 9.93 -15.25
CA ASN A 609 -12.17 8.95 -15.21
C ASN A 609 -12.20 8.10 -16.48
N GLU A 610 -12.56 6.84 -16.29
CA GLU A 610 -13.13 5.99 -17.32
C GLU A 610 -14.55 5.57 -16.94
N LEU A 611 -15.46 5.59 -17.90
CA LEU A 611 -16.85 5.13 -17.76
C LEU A 611 -16.88 3.59 -17.68
N PRO A 612 -17.96 2.96 -17.15
CA PRO A 612 -18.04 1.51 -17.11
C PRO A 612 -18.00 0.96 -18.54
N TYR A 613 -17.16 -0.05 -18.78
CA TYR A 613 -17.05 -0.67 -20.10
C TYR A 613 -18.23 -1.61 -20.41
N ASP A 614 -18.86 -2.11 -19.35
CA ASP A 614 -19.77 -3.22 -19.33
C ASP A 614 -21.28 -2.92 -19.21
N PRO A 615 -21.82 -1.70 -19.46
CA PRO A 615 -23.25 -1.52 -19.66
C PRO A 615 -23.78 -2.49 -20.74
N PRO A 616 -24.79 -3.32 -20.44
CA PRO A 616 -25.25 -4.33 -21.40
C PRO A 616 -25.99 -3.70 -22.58
N ASN A 617 -26.63 -2.55 -22.37
CA ASN A 617 -27.35 -1.76 -23.37
C ASN A 617 -27.67 -0.37 -22.81
N GLN A 618 -28.15 0.52 -23.67
CA GLN A 618 -28.49 1.88 -23.25
C GLN A 618 -29.55 1.91 -22.15
N SER A 619 -30.61 1.09 -22.21
CA SER A 619 -31.70 1.17 -21.22
C SER A 619 -31.27 0.76 -19.81
N ALA A 620 -30.29 -0.14 -19.68
CA ALA A 620 -29.68 -0.50 -18.41
C ALA A 620 -28.82 0.63 -17.81
N TRP A 621 -28.36 1.57 -18.64
CA TRP A 621 -27.51 2.69 -18.26
C TRP A 621 -28.11 4.02 -18.71
N LYS A 622 -29.26 4.36 -18.10
CA LYS A 622 -29.91 5.66 -18.20
C LYS A 622 -30.14 6.26 -16.82
N ASN A 623 -30.05 7.58 -16.74
CA ASN A 623 -30.43 8.37 -15.57
C ASN A 623 -31.68 9.18 -15.89
N GLY A 624 -32.86 8.58 -15.66
CA GLY A 624 -34.13 9.16 -16.10
C GLY A 624 -34.19 9.25 -17.64
N ASN A 625 -34.27 10.48 -18.17
CA ASN A 625 -34.26 10.70 -19.62
C ASN A 625 -32.84 10.81 -20.21
N THR A 626 -31.83 11.07 -19.39
CA THR A 626 -30.43 11.22 -19.79
C THR A 626 -29.81 9.85 -20.09
N ASN A 627 -29.06 9.76 -21.19
CA ASN A 627 -28.26 8.58 -21.51
C ASN A 627 -26.96 8.58 -20.69
N GLY A 628 -26.72 7.50 -19.96
CA GLY A 628 -25.59 7.38 -19.06
C GLY A 628 -25.72 8.19 -17.77
N TYR A 629 -24.62 8.19 -17.02
CA TYR A 629 -24.44 8.95 -15.79
C TYR A 629 -23.12 9.69 -15.87
N PRO A 630 -23.06 10.96 -15.43
CA PRO A 630 -21.84 11.76 -15.57
C PRO A 630 -20.69 11.19 -14.75
N ALA A 631 -19.48 11.37 -15.27
CA ALA A 631 -18.24 11.18 -14.54
C ALA A 631 -18.15 12.11 -13.32
N TYR A 632 -18.58 13.36 -13.45
CA TYR A 632 -18.53 14.33 -12.35
C TYR A 632 -19.79 15.18 -12.30
N LYS A 633 -20.49 15.15 -11.17
CA LYS A 633 -21.69 15.94 -10.93
C LYS A 633 -21.51 16.92 -9.79
N VAL A 634 -21.75 18.20 -10.05
CA VAL A 634 -21.92 19.23 -9.02
C VAL A 634 -23.41 19.40 -8.74
N GLY A 635 -23.81 19.31 -7.47
CA GLY A 635 -25.20 19.41 -7.04
C GLY A 635 -25.84 20.75 -7.42
N ALA A 636 -27.12 20.74 -7.78
CA ALA A 636 -27.81 21.91 -8.31
C ALA A 636 -27.89 23.10 -7.34
N SER A 637 -27.74 22.86 -6.02
CA SER A 637 -27.72 23.89 -4.98
C SER A 637 -26.34 24.50 -4.74
N VAL A 638 -25.28 23.99 -5.38
CA VAL A 638 -23.92 24.51 -5.24
C VAL A 638 -23.78 25.82 -5.99
N THR A 639 -23.23 26.81 -5.32
CA THR A 639 -22.99 28.18 -5.83
C THR A 639 -21.52 28.49 -6.06
N GLY A 640 -20.61 27.68 -5.47
CA GLY A 640 -19.17 27.82 -5.61
C GLY A 640 -18.50 26.46 -5.78
N HIS A 641 -17.83 26.25 -6.90
CA HIS A 641 -17.02 25.05 -7.17
C HIS A 641 -15.99 25.38 -8.26
N GLU A 642 -14.77 24.86 -8.16
CA GLU A 642 -13.77 25.12 -9.21
C GLU A 642 -12.89 23.91 -9.51
N ALA A 643 -12.70 23.56 -10.78
CA ALA A 643 -11.90 22.41 -11.17
C ALA A 643 -10.96 22.67 -12.35
N TRP A 644 -9.80 22.04 -12.36
CA TRP A 644 -8.74 22.21 -13.37
C TRP A 644 -8.22 20.87 -13.89
N GLY A 645 -8.14 20.70 -15.21
CA GLY A 645 -7.52 19.54 -15.85
C GLY A 645 -8.33 18.26 -15.63
N LEU A 646 -9.46 18.11 -16.32
CA LEU A 646 -10.39 16.99 -16.14
C LEU A 646 -10.48 16.13 -17.39
N GLY A 647 -10.33 14.81 -17.23
CA GLY A 647 -10.50 13.81 -18.28
C GLY A 647 -11.62 12.82 -17.99
N SER A 648 -12.44 12.48 -18.99
CA SER A 648 -13.39 11.35 -18.93
C SER A 648 -13.38 10.55 -20.23
N TYR A 649 -13.20 9.23 -20.12
CA TYR A 649 -12.96 8.35 -21.26
C TYR A 649 -14.03 7.25 -21.36
N ALA A 650 -14.51 6.98 -22.58
CA ALA A 650 -15.45 5.92 -22.88
C ALA A 650 -14.77 4.76 -23.61
N TYR A 651 -15.01 3.54 -23.15
CA TYR A 651 -14.65 2.30 -23.83
C TYR A 651 -15.75 1.25 -23.65
N PHE A 652 -16.94 1.49 -24.24
CA PHE A 652 -18.09 0.60 -24.10
C PHE A 652 -17.92 -0.68 -24.94
N ASN A 653 -16.93 -1.50 -24.61
CA ASN A 653 -16.54 -2.67 -25.39
C ASN A 653 -17.60 -3.79 -25.38
N VAL A 654 -18.40 -3.90 -24.32
CA VAL A 654 -19.51 -4.85 -24.23
C VAL A 654 -20.64 -4.45 -25.16
N ASN A 655 -20.94 -3.15 -25.26
CA ASN A 655 -21.93 -2.63 -26.18
C ASN A 655 -21.52 -1.26 -26.76
N PRO A 656 -20.83 -1.24 -27.92
CA PRO A 656 -20.31 0.00 -28.52
C PRO A 656 -21.38 1.00 -28.97
N SER A 657 -22.67 0.63 -28.95
CA SER A 657 -23.78 1.53 -29.29
C SER A 657 -24.24 2.41 -28.11
N VAL A 658 -23.71 2.17 -26.91
CA VAL A 658 -23.99 2.97 -25.73
C VAL A 658 -23.44 4.39 -25.90
N VAL A 659 -24.25 5.35 -25.48
CA VAL A 659 -23.98 6.78 -25.52
C VAL A 659 -24.05 7.33 -24.10
N GLU A 660 -23.10 8.18 -23.74
CA GLU A 660 -23.20 9.12 -22.63
C GLU A 660 -23.64 10.49 -23.17
N ASP A 661 -24.63 11.14 -22.56
CA ASP A 661 -25.03 12.49 -22.97
C ASP A 661 -23.95 13.53 -22.62
N HIS A 662 -23.39 13.47 -21.41
CA HIS A 662 -22.34 14.38 -20.95
C HIS A 662 -21.51 13.80 -19.80
N SER A 663 -20.20 14.01 -19.83
CA SER A 663 -19.30 13.51 -18.77
C SER A 663 -19.32 14.38 -17.52
N PHE A 664 -19.56 15.68 -17.68
CA PHE A 664 -19.62 16.62 -16.55
C PHE A 664 -21.01 17.26 -16.45
N GLU A 665 -21.61 17.27 -15.26
CA GLU A 665 -22.94 17.85 -15.01
C GLU A 665 -22.88 18.87 -13.86
N VAL A 666 -23.16 20.14 -14.13
CA VAL A 666 -22.96 21.21 -13.15
C VAL A 666 -24.04 22.30 -13.24
N PRO A 667 -24.36 23.02 -12.15
CA PRO A 667 -25.23 24.18 -12.24
C PRO A 667 -24.51 25.34 -12.96
N GLN A 668 -25.24 26.05 -13.82
CA GLN A 668 -24.73 27.25 -14.49
C GLN A 668 -24.84 28.46 -13.56
N THR A 669 -23.84 28.63 -12.70
CA THR A 669 -23.72 29.80 -11.83
C THR A 669 -22.32 30.39 -11.96
N SER A 670 -22.19 31.71 -11.75
CA SER A 670 -20.89 32.41 -11.92
C SER A 670 -19.76 31.93 -11.01
N GLY A 671 -20.09 31.24 -9.91
CA GLY A 671 -19.13 30.68 -8.96
C GLY A 671 -18.76 29.21 -9.21
N VAL A 672 -19.40 28.54 -10.17
CA VAL A 672 -19.08 27.16 -10.55
C VAL A 672 -18.31 27.19 -11.87
N LYS A 673 -17.01 26.88 -11.82
CA LYS A 673 -16.07 27.06 -12.93
C LYS A 673 -15.24 25.80 -13.20
N PHE A 674 -15.04 25.48 -14.46
CA PHE A 674 -14.25 24.35 -14.90
C PHE A 674 -13.26 24.84 -15.94
N HIS A 675 -12.02 24.37 -15.82
CA HIS A 675 -10.91 24.73 -16.70
C HIS A 675 -10.30 23.45 -17.25
N ASP A 676 -10.02 23.44 -18.55
CA ASP A 676 -9.22 22.42 -19.21
C ASP A 676 -9.81 21.01 -19.10
N MET A 677 -10.85 20.75 -19.88
CA MET A 677 -11.56 19.47 -19.93
C MET A 677 -11.26 18.73 -21.24
N VAL A 678 -11.15 17.42 -21.16
CA VAL A 678 -11.02 16.50 -22.30
C VAL A 678 -11.96 15.31 -22.15
N THR A 679 -12.62 14.93 -23.23
CA THR A 679 -13.32 13.64 -23.34
C THR A 679 -12.72 12.81 -24.46
N VAL A 680 -12.73 11.48 -24.30
CA VAL A 680 -12.08 10.55 -25.24
C VAL A 680 -12.95 9.30 -25.45
N VAL A 681 -13.03 8.80 -26.68
CA VAL A 681 -13.51 7.44 -27.00
C VAL A 681 -12.32 6.56 -27.31
N LEU A 682 -12.10 5.54 -26.49
CA LEU A 682 -11.01 4.59 -26.65
C LEU A 682 -11.43 3.47 -27.62
N GLY A 683 -10.48 2.98 -28.41
CA GLY A 683 -10.66 1.77 -29.24
C GLY A 683 -11.86 1.78 -30.21
N GLY A 684 -12.45 2.94 -30.51
CA GLY A 684 -13.63 3.07 -31.35
C GLY A 684 -14.93 2.52 -30.74
N ALA A 685 -15.03 2.41 -29.41
CA ALA A 685 -16.19 1.82 -28.74
C ALA A 685 -16.93 2.84 -27.85
N GLY A 686 -18.07 3.33 -28.34
CA GLY A 686 -18.94 4.24 -27.60
C GLY A 686 -19.04 5.64 -28.17
N THR A 687 -19.82 6.49 -27.50
CA THR A 687 -19.97 7.92 -27.83
C THR A 687 -20.21 8.73 -26.56
N ILE A 688 -19.63 9.92 -26.48
CA ILE A 688 -19.98 10.94 -25.49
C ILE A 688 -20.48 12.15 -26.27
N SER A 689 -21.71 12.60 -26.01
CA SER A 689 -22.36 13.63 -26.84
C SER A 689 -21.87 15.04 -26.54
N HIS A 690 -21.54 15.33 -25.28
CA HIS A 690 -21.02 16.62 -24.84
C HIS A 690 -19.97 16.45 -23.74
N ILE A 691 -19.05 17.41 -23.62
CA ILE A 691 -18.06 17.40 -22.54
C ILE A 691 -18.76 17.72 -21.21
N ILE A 692 -19.51 18.82 -21.16
CA ILE A 692 -20.15 19.32 -19.95
C ILE A 692 -21.56 19.84 -20.24
N ASN A 693 -22.56 19.36 -19.51
CA ASN A 693 -23.98 19.65 -19.74
C ASN A 693 -24.37 19.47 -21.23
N SER A 694 -24.50 20.57 -21.96
CA SER A 694 -24.82 20.60 -23.39
C SER A 694 -23.73 21.28 -24.24
N THR A 695 -22.52 21.41 -23.69
CA THR A 695 -21.40 22.16 -24.26
C THR A 695 -20.19 21.27 -24.49
N GLY A 696 -19.41 21.57 -25.53
CA GLY A 696 -18.30 20.75 -26.00
C GLY A 696 -18.71 19.84 -27.16
N ALA A 697 -17.75 19.54 -28.03
CA ALA A 697 -17.97 18.66 -29.17
C ALA A 697 -18.16 17.20 -28.70
N ALA A 698 -18.98 16.46 -29.44
CA ALA A 698 -19.14 15.04 -29.23
C ALA A 698 -17.84 14.29 -29.59
N VAL A 699 -17.57 13.21 -28.87
CA VAL A 699 -16.57 12.21 -29.27
C VAL A 699 -17.25 10.92 -29.70
N THR A 700 -16.79 10.39 -30.82
CA THR A 700 -17.34 9.20 -31.51
C THR A 700 -16.18 8.31 -31.97
N PRO A 701 -16.44 7.10 -32.50
CA PRO A 701 -15.37 6.26 -33.05
C PRO A 701 -14.58 6.91 -34.19
N SER A 702 -15.14 7.90 -34.90
CA SER A 702 -14.48 8.61 -36.00
C SER A 702 -13.84 9.95 -35.60
N SER A 703 -14.21 10.51 -34.44
CA SER A 703 -13.65 11.74 -33.88
C SER A 703 -13.50 11.51 -32.37
N ASN A 704 -12.38 10.92 -31.98
CA ASN A 704 -12.27 10.22 -30.71
C ASN A 704 -11.77 11.07 -29.53
N VAL A 705 -11.50 12.36 -29.72
CA VAL A 705 -11.07 13.27 -28.66
C VAL A 705 -11.70 14.66 -28.84
N ALA A 706 -12.12 15.28 -27.75
CA ALA A 706 -12.64 16.64 -27.73
C ALA A 706 -12.13 17.40 -26.50
N TYR A 707 -11.88 18.70 -26.67
CA TYR A 707 -11.34 19.57 -25.64
C TYR A 707 -12.27 20.77 -25.39
N LEU A 708 -12.33 21.23 -24.15
CA LEU A 708 -13.02 22.48 -23.75
C LEU A 708 -12.20 23.19 -22.69
N THR A 709 -11.75 24.41 -22.97
CA THR A 709 -10.83 25.16 -22.10
C THR A 709 -11.49 25.74 -20.86
N THR A 710 -12.76 26.15 -20.93
CA THR A 710 -13.45 26.87 -19.85
C THR A 710 -14.95 26.58 -19.83
N TYR A 711 -15.56 26.63 -18.64
CA TYR A 711 -17.01 26.59 -18.46
C TYR A 711 -17.43 27.20 -17.10
N PRO A 712 -18.60 27.85 -16.98
CA PRO A 712 -19.40 28.36 -18.09
C PRO A 712 -18.64 29.43 -18.87
#